data_AF-A0AA38HU39-F1
#
_entry.id   AF-A0AA38HU39-F1
#
_cell.length_a   1.000
_cell.length_b   1.000
_cell.length_c   1.000
_cell.angle_alpha   90.00
_cell.angle_beta   90.00
_cell.angle_gamma   90.00
#
_symmetry.space_group_name_H-M   'P 1'
#
loop_
_entity.id
_entity.type
_entity.pdbx_description
1 polymer ?
#
loop_
_entity_poly.entity_id
_entity_poly.type
_entity_poly.pdbx_seq_one_letter_code
_entity_poly.pdbx_strand_id
1 'polypeptide(L)'
;MLISVIITLLIYTRCSGDQEYILKKPKCKIPNLEPFNDEVRDIMKPQSYISCNKTELLTFVTTIDNSATLYIKDELKPQYGSNISCCYSYVTRNGTAEEPDTGINIMECQPFDNHVVLTHDIVKVECHQYDENEPRLVYANVHNPIIIKESVKNKLKSSNSSKSFSVLFIVIDAISRLNFIRTMNQTYTYLRDNNFIEMKGYTKVADNTFPNFGAFLTGLDLATINEKCKPETVGGLDNCPMIWYDYSNKGYITAYAEDASYISTFNFNKKGFLNPPTDYYFKPYIEASETLTIRYNNYMPYCTGPETAGERILNLAKDFATTFKDQATFGIFWMNTFSHNELNAPYVMDEKMKTFFSDLKNEKIFDDSIVVVLSDHGIRFGEIKTTRSGWFEERTPLNMISVPKRFKQRFRTEYHNLVENSNKLTSTYDLFSTLKHILILSGKNYEDREKSSCGKCTSLFTRIVSNRSCRGAGVPPQWCTCMGYFKSIETDHAYVKNVTEIAISKINSTSALDPTYCKSAELDDVLAANYILDSPKCKIPEIDPFNEEFLKIRMIRRDPYLRCNKTEILSYVDRNSDNVTVLHLKKPFPLINGTRSFDCCYSYITRKGSRDLPDVGFKTSQCIPFQNDTVLTQDTVNVTCTKKSTVIYQNVHNIIRINETMIKEKMRNAPPKPLSVLIIGIDSISRLNFIRTMPQTYAFLAKNNFIEMKGYTKIADNTYENLVSLLTGLRLNEIPQKCQDQKIGGLDRCPMIWKNFSSNGYITAFVEDAIRISTFNYNKMGFSEPPTDYYFKPYMEAAEALGVRIYHKLPYCAGPETSAERVLNLARDFVTTFKNQSTFGIFWMSSFSHNYLRVPYSMDKKVKEFFADLKKEGILNNTMVIVLSDHGIRFGEIRKTRGGWFEERMPINMISVPRTFRQNLSREYQNVRKNRNKLISTYDMFVTLEHVLTLSETGYKRKGSSACKKCVSLLEEIPRDRSCEDAGISTEWCTCGGHFRPLDIKDDFVERAANHAIDKLNNWPLVKETCTDVFLSRIVSASVSESISDTGTKYLFLVIETKPTDFYLTTIKFNQIVPKNSTFFIRGINNYPLCINDYDNKLKNIQKKRS
;
A
#
# COMPACT_ATOMS: atom_id res chain seq x y z
N MET A 1 8.24 0.66 -38.40
CA MET A 1 7.50 -0.18 -37.43
C MET A 1 7.24 0.69 -36.20
N LEU A 2 5.98 0.93 -35.82
CA LEU A 2 5.67 1.73 -34.63
C LEU A 2 5.93 0.89 -33.37
N ILE A 3 6.84 1.33 -32.52
CA ILE A 3 7.15 0.67 -31.24
C ILE A 3 6.42 1.45 -30.14
N SER A 4 5.30 0.92 -29.65
CA SER A 4 4.57 1.51 -28.52
C SER A 4 5.33 1.26 -27.22
N VAL A 5 5.85 2.31 -26.60
CA VAL A 5 6.62 2.23 -25.35
C VAL A 5 5.68 2.41 -24.15
N ILE A 6 5.37 1.32 -23.44
CA ILE A 6 4.54 1.35 -22.23
C ILE A 6 5.37 1.79 -21.02
N ILE A 7 5.05 2.95 -20.45
CA ILE A 7 5.76 3.56 -19.32
C ILE A 7 4.93 3.43 -18.05
N THR A 8 5.40 2.64 -17.07
CA THR A 8 4.70 2.49 -15.78
C THR A 8 5.23 3.47 -14.74
N LEU A 9 4.46 4.53 -14.45
CA LEU A 9 4.72 5.48 -13.35
C LEU A 9 3.92 5.09 -12.10
N LEU A 10 4.60 4.86 -10.98
CA LEU A 10 3.97 4.45 -9.72
C LEU A 10 4.16 5.48 -8.61
N ILE A 11 3.05 5.74 -7.91
CA ILE A 11 2.98 6.66 -6.78
C ILE A 11 2.52 5.87 -5.56
N TYR A 12 3.31 5.98 -4.49
CA TYR A 12 3.36 4.99 -3.42
C TYR A 12 2.37 5.36 -2.31
N THR A 13 1.43 4.47 -1.98
CA THR A 13 0.63 4.56 -0.75
C THR A 13 0.64 3.21 -0.03
N ARG A 14 0.83 3.20 1.29
CA ARG A 14 1.01 1.95 2.08
C ARG A 14 -0.30 1.56 2.78
N CYS A 15 -1.05 0.62 2.21
CA CYS A 15 -2.28 0.12 2.81
C CYS A 15 -2.10 -1.12 3.72
N SER A 16 -3.09 -1.35 4.57
CA SER A 16 -3.26 -2.53 5.43
C SER A 16 -4.71 -3.00 5.42
N GLY A 17 -5.01 -3.96 4.54
CA GLY A 17 -6.24 -4.76 4.58
C GLY A 17 -5.94 -6.24 4.82
N ASP A 18 -7.00 -7.05 4.87
CA ASP A 18 -6.95 -8.52 4.96
C ASP A 18 -6.54 -9.16 3.61
N GLN A 19 -5.41 -8.70 3.09
CA GLN A 19 -4.73 -9.25 1.93
C GLN A 19 -3.67 -10.24 2.39
N GLU A 20 -3.51 -11.30 1.62
CA GLU A 20 -2.38 -12.21 1.73
C GLU A 20 -1.12 -11.61 1.11
N TYR A 21 0.02 -12.00 1.67
CA TYR A 21 1.35 -11.52 1.30
C TYR A 21 2.31 -12.70 1.42
N ILE A 22 3.05 -13.03 0.35
CA ILE A 22 4.15 -14.00 0.45
C ILE A 22 5.23 -13.53 1.44
N LEU A 23 5.41 -12.21 1.56
CA LEU A 23 6.19 -11.57 2.64
C LEU A 23 5.37 -10.49 3.34
N LYS A 24 5.00 -10.68 4.61
CA LYS A 24 4.31 -9.69 5.45
C LYS A 24 5.20 -9.19 6.60
N LYS A 25 6.14 -8.27 6.33
CA LYS A 25 7.10 -7.75 7.31
C LYS A 25 7.08 -6.21 7.36
N PRO A 26 7.42 -5.54 8.47
CA PRO A 26 7.31 -4.08 8.60
C PRO A 26 8.06 -3.27 7.52
N LYS A 27 9.24 -3.74 7.11
CA LYS A 27 10.04 -3.13 6.04
C LYS A 27 9.81 -3.73 4.64
N CYS A 28 9.10 -4.86 4.54
CA CYS A 28 8.78 -5.47 3.25
C CYS A 28 7.41 -6.14 3.20
N LYS A 29 6.56 -5.67 2.30
CA LYS A 29 5.28 -6.29 1.94
C LYS A 29 5.33 -6.69 0.47
N ILE A 30 5.33 -7.99 0.17
CA ILE A 30 5.12 -8.49 -1.21
C ILE A 30 3.76 -9.22 -1.22
N PRO A 31 2.79 -8.79 -2.06
CA PRO A 31 1.50 -9.46 -2.21
C PRO A 31 1.60 -10.96 -2.49
N ASN A 32 0.65 -11.75 -1.98
CA ASN A 32 0.34 -13.05 -2.55
C ASN A 32 -0.62 -12.79 -3.70
N LEU A 33 -0.18 -13.02 -4.93
CA LEU A 33 -1.01 -12.91 -6.14
C LEU A 33 -1.32 -14.33 -6.61
N GLU A 34 -2.59 -14.61 -6.86
CA GLU A 34 -2.99 -15.86 -7.49
C GLU A 34 -2.41 -15.94 -8.91
N PRO A 35 -1.82 -17.08 -9.32
CA PRO A 35 -1.21 -17.22 -10.65
C PRO A 35 -2.18 -16.86 -11.79
N PHE A 36 -3.45 -17.27 -11.68
CA PHE A 36 -4.53 -17.06 -12.67
C PHE A 36 -5.58 -16.04 -12.18
N ASN A 37 -5.13 -14.93 -11.59
CA ASN A 37 -6.02 -13.83 -11.19
C ASN A 37 -6.66 -13.12 -12.41
N ASP A 38 -7.70 -12.33 -12.15
CA ASP A 38 -8.53 -11.71 -13.18
C ASP A 38 -7.77 -10.73 -14.10
N GLU A 39 -6.61 -10.17 -13.67
CA GLU A 39 -5.79 -9.29 -14.50
C GLU A 39 -5.04 -10.05 -15.60
N VAL A 40 -4.81 -11.36 -15.43
CA VAL A 40 -3.90 -12.16 -16.27
C VAL A 40 -4.64 -13.24 -17.06
N ARG A 41 -5.84 -13.65 -16.63
CA ARG A 41 -6.59 -14.78 -17.22
C ARG A 41 -6.74 -14.70 -18.74
N ASP A 42 -7.07 -13.53 -19.27
CA ASP A 42 -7.40 -13.35 -20.69
C ASP A 42 -6.14 -13.16 -21.59
N ILE A 43 -4.99 -12.89 -20.96
CA ILE A 43 -3.68 -12.74 -21.61
C ILE A 43 -3.01 -14.12 -21.83
N MET A 44 -3.35 -15.10 -20.99
CA MET A 44 -2.75 -16.44 -21.03
C MET A 44 -3.37 -17.31 -22.13
N LYS A 45 -2.54 -17.76 -23.06
CA LYS A 45 -2.90 -18.54 -24.24
C LYS A 45 -2.00 -19.77 -24.31
N PRO A 46 -2.47 -20.96 -23.85
CA PRO A 46 -1.71 -22.20 -23.92
C PRO A 46 -1.19 -22.49 -25.34
N GLN A 47 0.07 -22.89 -25.43
CA GLN A 47 0.72 -23.30 -26.69
C GLN A 47 1.16 -24.76 -26.61
N SER A 48 1.32 -25.43 -27.76
CA SER A 48 1.83 -26.80 -27.84
C SER A 48 3.30 -26.82 -28.28
N TYR A 49 4.05 -27.86 -27.93
CA TYR A 49 5.41 -28.09 -28.46
C TYR A 49 5.40 -28.06 -29.99
N ILE A 50 6.38 -27.38 -30.60
CA ILE A 50 6.44 -27.19 -32.05
C ILE A 50 7.68 -27.93 -32.58
N SER A 51 7.53 -29.17 -33.05
CA SER A 51 8.69 -29.95 -33.54
C SER A 51 9.48 -29.21 -34.62
N CYS A 52 10.81 -29.24 -34.55
CA CYS A 52 11.71 -28.65 -35.55
C CYS A 52 12.00 -29.61 -36.71
N ASN A 53 11.80 -30.92 -36.53
CA ASN A 53 11.88 -31.92 -37.59
C ASN A 53 10.56 -32.71 -37.74
N LYS A 54 10.32 -33.26 -38.93
CA LYS A 54 9.23 -34.21 -39.21
C LYS A 54 9.67 -35.67 -39.05
N THR A 55 10.96 -35.93 -39.22
CA THR A 55 11.60 -37.25 -39.15
C THR A 55 12.57 -37.30 -37.95
N GLU A 56 13.10 -38.47 -37.66
CA GLU A 56 14.15 -38.63 -36.63
C GLU A 56 15.50 -38.08 -37.15
N LEU A 57 16.34 -37.53 -36.26
CA LEU A 57 17.64 -36.94 -36.62
C LEU A 57 18.54 -37.97 -37.34
N LEU A 58 18.96 -37.63 -38.56
CA LEU A 58 19.79 -38.49 -39.42
C LEU A 58 21.20 -38.72 -38.83
N THR A 59 21.72 -37.78 -38.03
CA THR A 59 23.06 -37.89 -37.42
C THR A 59 23.05 -37.65 -35.92
N PHE A 60 23.95 -38.33 -35.23
CA PHE A 60 24.17 -38.26 -33.79
C PHE A 60 25.66 -38.47 -33.47
N VAL A 61 26.08 -38.12 -32.27
CA VAL A 61 27.45 -38.32 -31.79
C VAL A 61 27.44 -39.17 -30.53
N THR A 62 28.42 -40.06 -30.37
CA THR A 62 28.67 -40.77 -29.11
C THR A 62 30.09 -40.49 -28.63
N THR A 63 30.26 -40.32 -27.32
CA THR A 63 31.58 -40.24 -26.70
C THR A 63 31.87 -41.54 -25.93
N ILE A 64 32.90 -42.28 -26.33
CA ILE A 64 33.37 -43.51 -25.68
C ILE A 64 34.87 -43.33 -25.38
N ASP A 65 35.31 -43.65 -24.17
CA ASP A 65 36.72 -43.51 -23.72
C ASP A 65 37.36 -42.16 -24.08
N ASN A 66 36.58 -41.07 -23.93
CA ASN A 66 36.97 -39.71 -24.27
C ASN A 66 37.23 -39.42 -25.77
N SER A 67 36.79 -40.33 -26.65
CA SER A 67 36.80 -40.17 -28.11
C SER A 67 35.36 -39.96 -28.60
N ALA A 68 35.12 -38.88 -29.36
CA ALA A 68 33.82 -38.59 -29.94
C ALA A 68 33.74 -39.11 -31.38
N THR A 69 32.68 -39.84 -31.70
CA THR A 69 32.44 -40.37 -33.05
C THR A 69 31.07 -39.91 -33.54
N LEU A 70 31.05 -39.27 -34.70
CA LEU A 70 29.85 -38.86 -35.42
C LEU A 70 29.35 -40.04 -36.28
N TYR A 71 28.04 -40.28 -36.27
CA TYR A 71 27.38 -41.35 -37.00
C TYR A 71 26.25 -40.83 -37.89
N ILE A 72 26.00 -41.58 -38.97
CA ILE A 72 24.79 -41.50 -39.77
C ILE A 72 23.90 -42.71 -39.47
N LYS A 73 22.61 -42.49 -39.28
CA LYS A 73 21.59 -43.54 -39.22
C LYS A 73 21.20 -43.94 -40.63
N ASP A 74 21.90 -44.90 -41.20
CA ASP A 74 21.68 -45.38 -42.57
C ASP A 74 20.23 -45.82 -42.82
N GLU A 75 19.58 -46.40 -41.81
CA GLU A 75 18.18 -46.79 -41.83
C GLU A 75 17.20 -45.62 -42.01
N LEU A 76 17.63 -44.38 -41.72
CA LEU A 76 16.85 -43.17 -41.91
C LEU A 76 17.12 -42.48 -43.26
N LYS A 77 18.22 -42.79 -43.98
CA LYS A 77 18.53 -42.17 -45.29
C LYS A 77 17.32 -42.13 -46.25
N PRO A 78 16.52 -43.22 -46.43
CA PRO A 78 15.34 -43.21 -47.31
C PRO A 78 14.24 -42.22 -46.92
N GLN A 79 14.19 -41.74 -45.67
CA GLN A 79 13.22 -40.74 -45.22
C GLN A 79 13.59 -39.31 -45.64
N TYR A 80 14.85 -39.08 -46.02
CA TYR A 80 15.38 -37.77 -46.43
C TYR A 80 15.53 -37.63 -47.96
N GLY A 81 15.55 -38.75 -48.69
CA GLY A 81 15.69 -38.78 -50.15
C GLY A 81 16.37 -40.05 -50.66
N SER A 82 16.47 -40.19 -51.98
CA SER A 82 17.33 -41.16 -52.65
C SER A 82 18.71 -40.57 -52.93
N ASN A 83 19.74 -41.41 -53.09
CA ASN A 83 21.09 -40.99 -53.50
C ASN A 83 21.68 -39.84 -52.64
N ILE A 84 21.65 -40.01 -51.31
CA ILE A 84 22.17 -39.03 -50.35
C ILE A 84 23.66 -39.29 -50.10
N SER A 85 24.49 -38.27 -50.30
CA SER A 85 25.86 -38.23 -49.78
C SER A 85 25.98 -37.17 -48.68
N CYS A 86 26.80 -37.45 -47.66
CA CYS A 86 26.99 -36.58 -46.51
C CYS A 86 28.47 -36.19 -46.36
N CYS A 87 28.70 -34.98 -45.87
CA CYS A 87 30.02 -34.48 -45.50
C CYS A 87 29.95 -33.75 -44.15
N TYR A 88 31.10 -33.59 -43.51
CA TYR A 88 31.24 -32.87 -42.25
C TYR A 88 32.33 -31.80 -42.31
N SER A 89 32.10 -30.69 -41.62
CA SER A 89 33.03 -29.56 -41.49
C SER A 89 33.30 -29.29 -40.02
N TYR A 90 34.57 -29.20 -39.63
CA TYR A 90 34.91 -28.67 -38.31
C TYR A 90 34.63 -27.17 -38.23
N VAL A 91 34.23 -26.70 -37.05
CA VAL A 91 33.95 -25.28 -36.80
C VAL A 91 34.83 -24.76 -35.66
N THR A 92 35.47 -23.61 -35.89
CA THR A 92 36.32 -22.94 -34.89
C THR A 92 35.90 -21.49 -34.69
N ARG A 93 36.10 -20.95 -33.47
CA ARG A 93 35.94 -19.52 -33.19
C ARG A 93 36.90 -18.70 -34.07
N ASN A 94 36.41 -17.62 -34.67
CA ASN A 94 37.16 -16.79 -35.61
C ASN A 94 36.73 -15.30 -35.50
N GLY A 95 36.96 -14.70 -34.33
CA GLY A 95 36.72 -13.27 -34.11
C GLY A 95 37.83 -12.38 -34.68
N THR A 96 37.52 -11.10 -34.90
CA THR A 96 38.50 -10.10 -35.40
C THR A 96 39.24 -9.42 -34.24
N ALA A 97 40.18 -8.52 -34.54
CA ALA A 97 40.82 -7.70 -33.51
C ALA A 97 39.82 -6.74 -32.82
N GLU A 98 38.82 -6.26 -33.55
CA GLU A 98 37.78 -5.35 -33.08
C GLU A 98 36.61 -6.06 -32.40
N GLU A 99 36.28 -7.29 -32.82
CA GLU A 99 35.20 -8.14 -32.27
C GLU A 99 35.72 -9.57 -32.04
N PRO A 100 36.52 -9.80 -30.98
CA PRO A 100 37.26 -11.06 -30.78
C PRO A 100 36.38 -12.26 -30.43
N ASP A 101 35.10 -12.02 -30.12
CA ASP A 101 34.15 -13.03 -29.65
C ASP A 101 32.96 -13.24 -30.58
N THR A 102 33.02 -12.73 -31.81
CA THR A 102 31.94 -12.82 -32.79
C THR A 102 32.49 -13.39 -34.08
N GLY A 103 31.93 -14.52 -34.53
CA GLY A 103 32.30 -15.15 -35.79
C GLY A 103 32.97 -16.51 -35.65
N ILE A 104 32.76 -17.32 -36.68
CA ILE A 104 33.25 -18.69 -36.81
C ILE A 104 33.96 -18.87 -38.16
N ASN A 105 34.86 -19.84 -38.20
CA ASN A 105 35.39 -20.41 -39.43
C ASN A 105 34.83 -21.83 -39.58
N ILE A 106 34.25 -22.13 -40.74
CA ILE A 106 33.76 -23.46 -41.10
C ILE A 106 34.74 -24.03 -42.11
N MET A 107 35.38 -25.15 -41.77
CA MET A 107 36.36 -25.80 -42.63
C MET A 107 35.71 -26.48 -43.84
N GLU A 108 36.51 -26.82 -44.86
CA GLU A 108 36.07 -27.58 -46.03
C GLU A 108 35.36 -28.88 -45.63
N CYS A 109 34.27 -29.21 -46.33
CA CYS A 109 33.38 -30.32 -45.97
C CYS A 109 33.97 -31.66 -46.44
N GLN A 110 34.31 -32.54 -45.50
CA GLN A 110 34.95 -33.82 -45.75
C GLN A 110 33.89 -34.93 -45.87
N PRO A 111 33.86 -35.74 -46.94
CA PRO A 111 32.86 -36.79 -47.11
C PRO A 111 33.01 -37.91 -46.08
N PHE A 112 31.89 -38.50 -45.65
CA PHE A 112 31.87 -39.68 -44.79
C PHE A 112 30.57 -40.50 -44.99
N ASP A 113 30.69 -41.83 -45.03
CA ASP A 113 29.57 -42.71 -45.41
C ASP A 113 28.68 -43.14 -44.23
N ASN A 114 29.32 -43.59 -43.14
CA ASN A 114 28.64 -44.22 -41.99
C ASN A 114 29.02 -43.55 -40.65
N HIS A 115 30.31 -43.39 -40.37
CA HIS A 115 30.80 -42.76 -39.15
C HIS A 115 32.20 -42.15 -39.32
N VAL A 116 32.56 -41.21 -38.44
CA VAL A 116 33.90 -40.60 -38.38
C VAL A 116 34.28 -40.21 -36.95
N VAL A 117 35.53 -40.46 -36.57
CA VAL A 117 36.09 -40.03 -35.28
C VAL A 117 36.46 -38.55 -35.38
N LEU A 118 35.91 -37.74 -34.47
CA LEU A 118 36.05 -36.29 -34.46
C LEU A 118 37.35 -35.87 -33.76
N THR A 119 38.07 -34.92 -34.36
CA THR A 119 39.31 -34.34 -33.80
C THR A 119 39.13 -32.96 -33.17
N HIS A 120 37.94 -32.36 -33.31
CA HIS A 120 37.59 -31.04 -32.78
C HIS A 120 36.24 -31.08 -32.05
N ASP A 121 36.03 -30.11 -31.16
CA ASP A 121 34.84 -30.00 -30.30
C ASP A 121 33.54 -29.74 -31.07
N ILE A 122 33.57 -29.14 -32.27
CA ILE A 122 32.36 -28.71 -33.00
C ILE A 122 32.42 -29.21 -34.45
N VAL A 123 31.35 -29.88 -34.87
CA VAL A 123 31.19 -30.39 -36.23
C VAL A 123 29.83 -30.01 -36.82
N LYS A 124 29.84 -29.39 -38.00
CA LYS A 124 28.68 -29.21 -38.86
C LYS A 124 28.59 -30.40 -39.82
N VAL A 125 27.40 -30.86 -40.12
CA VAL A 125 27.11 -31.93 -41.08
C VAL A 125 26.15 -31.40 -42.12
N GLU A 126 26.41 -31.71 -43.39
CA GLU A 126 25.51 -31.42 -44.51
C GLU A 126 25.37 -32.67 -45.38
N CYS A 127 24.13 -32.97 -45.76
CA CYS A 127 23.78 -34.10 -46.62
C CYS A 127 22.99 -33.62 -47.82
N HIS A 128 23.42 -34.04 -49.01
CA HIS A 128 22.88 -33.61 -50.29
C HIS A 128 22.31 -34.80 -51.07
N GLN A 129 21.12 -34.63 -51.64
CA GLN A 129 20.58 -35.51 -52.69
C GLN A 129 21.11 -35.04 -54.05
N TYR A 130 21.47 -35.99 -54.90
CA TYR A 130 21.93 -35.73 -56.27
C TYR A 130 20.91 -36.25 -57.28
N ASP A 131 20.12 -35.32 -57.83
CA ASP A 131 19.26 -35.52 -58.99
C ASP A 131 19.84 -34.70 -60.15
N GLU A 132 19.98 -35.29 -61.35
CA GLU A 132 20.42 -34.61 -62.60
C GLU A 132 21.68 -33.70 -62.51
N ASN A 133 22.60 -34.03 -61.59
CA ASN A 133 23.87 -33.35 -61.28
C ASN A 133 23.78 -32.04 -60.46
N GLU A 134 22.62 -31.59 -59.99
CA GLU A 134 22.54 -30.47 -59.03
C GLU A 134 22.41 -30.98 -57.59
N PRO A 135 23.34 -30.65 -56.67
CA PRO A 135 23.28 -31.10 -55.28
C PRO A 135 22.24 -30.31 -54.48
N ARG A 136 21.17 -30.99 -54.04
CA ARG A 136 20.11 -30.41 -53.21
C ARG A 136 20.33 -30.75 -51.74
N LEU A 137 20.52 -29.75 -50.88
CA LEU A 137 20.63 -29.96 -49.43
C LEU A 137 19.32 -30.56 -48.87
N VAL A 138 19.42 -31.73 -48.22
CA VAL A 138 18.27 -32.45 -47.63
C VAL A 138 18.32 -32.56 -46.12
N TYR A 139 19.50 -32.47 -45.51
CA TYR A 139 19.68 -32.45 -44.07
C TYR A 139 20.95 -31.66 -43.71
N ALA A 140 20.87 -30.86 -42.65
CA ALA A 140 22.04 -30.23 -42.05
C ALA A 140 21.86 -30.14 -40.53
N ASN A 141 22.91 -30.43 -39.77
CA ASN A 141 22.91 -30.29 -38.31
C ASN A 141 24.30 -29.92 -37.78
N VAL A 142 24.39 -29.43 -36.54
CA VAL A 142 25.66 -29.17 -35.84
C VAL A 142 25.66 -29.94 -34.52
N HIS A 143 26.79 -30.55 -34.18
CA HIS A 143 27.01 -31.28 -32.93
C HIS A 143 28.20 -30.70 -32.17
N ASN A 144 28.16 -30.80 -30.83
CA ASN A 144 29.28 -30.45 -29.95
C ASN A 144 29.42 -31.49 -28.82
N PRO A 145 30.16 -32.59 -29.04
CA PRO A 145 30.43 -33.58 -28.01
C PRO A 145 31.31 -33.05 -26.88
N ILE A 146 30.91 -33.31 -25.64
CA ILE A 146 31.73 -32.99 -24.48
C ILE A 146 32.87 -34.02 -24.35
N ILE A 147 34.09 -33.62 -24.72
CA ILE A 147 35.32 -34.39 -24.50
C ILE A 147 36.24 -33.68 -23.50
N ILE A 148 36.92 -34.46 -22.66
CA ILE A 148 37.88 -33.99 -21.65
C ILE A 148 39.13 -33.47 -22.33
N LYS A 149 39.20 -32.14 -22.47
CA LYS A 149 40.34 -31.40 -23.05
C LYS A 149 41.61 -31.58 -22.22
N GLU A 150 42.79 -31.48 -22.84
CA GLU A 150 44.08 -31.68 -22.14
C GLU A 150 44.31 -30.65 -21.03
N SER A 151 43.85 -29.40 -21.22
CA SER A 151 43.82 -28.37 -20.17
C SER A 151 43.04 -28.83 -18.93
N VAL A 152 41.89 -29.49 -19.13
CA VAL A 152 41.04 -30.03 -18.06
C VAL A 152 41.67 -31.27 -17.42
N LYS A 153 42.31 -32.16 -18.18
CA LYS A 153 43.10 -33.27 -17.61
C LYS A 153 44.21 -32.76 -16.69
N ASN A 154 44.92 -31.70 -17.10
CA ASN A 154 45.96 -31.07 -16.28
C ASN A 154 45.40 -30.39 -15.02
N LYS A 155 44.24 -29.74 -15.13
CA LYS A 155 43.48 -29.18 -13.98
C LYS A 155 43.05 -30.26 -12.98
N LEU A 156 42.66 -31.45 -13.47
CA LEU A 156 42.24 -32.57 -12.63
C LEU A 156 43.41 -33.21 -11.86
N LYS A 157 44.62 -33.28 -12.45
CA LYS A 157 45.83 -33.79 -11.76
C LYS A 157 46.17 -33.04 -10.47
N SER A 158 45.75 -31.77 -10.32
CA SER A 158 46.01 -30.92 -9.15
C SER A 158 44.80 -30.72 -8.22
N SER A 159 43.64 -31.31 -8.52
CA SER A 159 42.37 -31.03 -7.82
C SER A 159 41.91 -32.18 -6.93
N ASN A 160 41.69 -31.91 -5.64
CA ASN A 160 40.96 -32.83 -4.75
C ASN A 160 39.47 -32.46 -4.74
N SER A 161 38.63 -33.33 -5.32
CA SER A 161 37.18 -33.13 -5.47
C SER A 161 36.34 -33.64 -4.29
N SER A 162 36.89 -34.49 -3.41
CA SER A 162 36.17 -35.29 -2.40
C SER A 162 35.28 -34.51 -1.40
N LYS A 163 35.45 -33.19 -1.29
CA LYS A 163 34.67 -32.31 -0.40
C LYS A 163 33.84 -31.25 -1.13
N SER A 164 33.94 -31.16 -2.45
CA SER A 164 33.35 -30.12 -3.29
C SER A 164 31.93 -30.44 -3.75
N PHE A 165 31.09 -29.41 -3.86
CA PHE A 165 29.75 -29.48 -4.45
C PHE A 165 29.75 -28.88 -5.84
N SER A 166 29.36 -29.66 -6.84
CA SER A 166 29.09 -29.14 -8.18
C SER A 166 27.91 -28.17 -8.16
N VAL A 167 27.92 -27.18 -9.06
CA VAL A 167 26.87 -26.16 -9.16
C VAL A 167 26.40 -26.07 -10.61
N LEU A 168 25.11 -26.31 -10.84
CA LEU A 168 24.49 -26.32 -12.17
C LEU A 168 23.35 -25.31 -12.20
N PHE A 169 23.52 -24.26 -13.00
CA PHE A 169 22.49 -23.26 -13.29
C PHE A 169 21.80 -23.58 -14.62
N ILE A 170 20.48 -23.69 -14.55
CA ILE A 170 19.57 -23.78 -15.69
C ILE A 170 18.79 -22.46 -15.70
N VAL A 171 19.15 -21.56 -16.62
CA VAL A 171 18.65 -20.17 -16.63
C VAL A 171 17.71 -19.98 -17.80
N ILE A 172 16.50 -19.50 -17.52
CA ILE A 172 15.47 -19.20 -18.51
C ILE A 172 15.28 -17.69 -18.48
N ASP A 173 15.58 -16.98 -19.56
CA ASP A 173 15.43 -15.52 -19.61
C ASP A 173 13.96 -15.12 -19.44
N ALA A 174 13.74 -13.98 -18.78
CA ALA A 174 12.46 -13.30 -18.68
C ALA A 174 11.30 -14.04 -17.95
N ILE A 175 11.54 -15.14 -17.23
CA ILE A 175 10.45 -15.86 -16.53
C ILE A 175 10.28 -15.49 -15.05
N SER A 176 9.07 -15.03 -14.70
CA SER A 176 8.69 -14.79 -13.31
C SER A 176 8.30 -16.08 -12.58
N ARG A 177 8.29 -16.05 -11.24
CA ARG A 177 7.73 -17.14 -10.42
C ARG A 177 6.32 -17.54 -10.86
N LEU A 178 5.42 -16.56 -11.06
CA LEU A 178 4.01 -16.83 -11.36
C LEU A 178 3.83 -17.26 -12.82
N ASN A 179 4.60 -16.70 -13.75
CA ASN A 179 4.61 -17.12 -15.14
C ASN A 179 5.07 -18.58 -15.26
N PHE A 180 6.15 -18.98 -14.58
CA PHE A 180 6.59 -20.38 -14.53
C PHE A 180 5.51 -21.34 -14.02
N ILE A 181 4.77 -20.97 -12.97
CA ILE A 181 3.63 -21.76 -12.47
C ILE A 181 2.52 -21.89 -13.52
N ARG A 182 2.27 -20.86 -14.34
CA ARG A 182 1.24 -20.86 -15.39
C ARG A 182 1.65 -21.63 -16.65
N THR A 183 2.87 -21.42 -17.14
CA THR A 183 3.35 -21.89 -18.45
C THR A 183 4.14 -23.19 -18.37
N MET A 184 4.78 -23.47 -17.24
CA MET A 184 5.66 -24.63 -17.04
C MET A 184 5.21 -25.46 -15.83
N ASN A 185 3.90 -25.74 -15.76
CA ASN A 185 3.26 -26.36 -14.60
C ASN A 185 3.77 -27.79 -14.32
N GLN A 186 4.05 -28.59 -15.37
CA GLN A 186 4.60 -29.94 -15.17
C GLN A 186 6.01 -29.87 -14.61
N THR A 187 6.83 -28.97 -15.13
CA THR A 187 8.20 -28.70 -14.65
C THR A 187 8.17 -28.19 -13.21
N TYR A 188 7.33 -27.20 -12.91
CA TYR A 188 7.18 -26.64 -11.56
C TYR A 188 6.77 -27.71 -10.54
N THR A 189 5.76 -28.51 -10.89
CA THR A 189 5.29 -29.62 -10.05
C THR A 189 6.40 -30.64 -9.82
N TYR A 190 7.11 -31.06 -10.88
CA TYR A 190 8.23 -31.99 -10.77
C TYR A 190 9.36 -31.44 -9.88
N LEU A 191 9.76 -30.18 -10.05
CA LEU A 191 10.81 -29.55 -9.24
C LEU A 191 10.41 -29.47 -7.76
N ARG A 192 9.18 -29.05 -7.47
CA ARG A 192 8.63 -28.99 -6.11
C ARG A 192 8.62 -30.37 -5.45
N ASP A 193 8.15 -31.39 -6.16
CA ASP A 193 8.04 -32.76 -5.65
C ASP A 193 9.42 -33.41 -5.46
N ASN A 194 10.45 -32.91 -6.15
CA ASN A 194 11.86 -33.24 -5.95
C ASN A 194 12.59 -32.31 -4.95
N ASN A 195 11.85 -31.58 -4.10
CA ASN A 195 12.38 -30.77 -2.99
C ASN A 195 13.24 -29.56 -3.41
N PHE A 196 13.02 -28.99 -4.60
CA PHE A 196 13.58 -27.68 -4.93
C PHE A 196 12.93 -26.60 -4.04
N ILE A 197 13.76 -25.76 -3.42
CA ILE A 197 13.34 -24.68 -2.53
C ILE A 197 13.11 -23.41 -3.36
N GLU A 198 11.86 -22.99 -3.43
CA GLU A 198 11.42 -21.76 -4.11
C GLU A 198 11.73 -20.53 -3.26
N MET A 199 12.58 -19.63 -3.77
CA MET A 199 12.96 -18.37 -3.11
C MET A 199 11.89 -17.29 -3.36
N LYS A 200 10.72 -17.43 -2.70
CA LYS A 200 9.53 -16.59 -2.91
C LYS A 200 9.75 -15.08 -2.81
N GLY A 201 10.76 -14.67 -2.03
CA GLY A 201 11.12 -13.27 -1.84
C GLY A 201 12.32 -12.79 -2.68
N TYR A 202 12.74 -13.54 -3.69
CA TYR A 202 13.81 -13.15 -4.61
C TYR A 202 13.39 -11.95 -5.46
N THR A 203 14.31 -11.03 -5.72
CA THR A 203 14.04 -9.79 -6.45
C THR A 203 15.30 -9.35 -7.21
N LYS A 204 15.09 -8.90 -8.45
CA LYS A 204 16.15 -8.41 -9.34
C LYS A 204 16.77 -7.10 -8.83
N VAL A 205 17.97 -6.76 -9.28
CA VAL A 205 18.72 -5.57 -8.83
C VAL A 205 18.86 -4.50 -9.91
N ALA A 206 18.60 -4.84 -11.18
CA ALA A 206 18.71 -3.97 -12.33
C ALA A 206 17.62 -4.25 -13.40
N ASP A 207 17.74 -3.61 -14.56
CA ASP A 207 16.70 -3.58 -15.60
C ASP A 207 16.56 -4.89 -16.40
N ASN A 208 17.60 -5.24 -17.15
CA ASN A 208 17.71 -6.34 -18.11
C ASN A 208 18.81 -7.36 -17.71
N THR A 209 19.10 -8.31 -18.61
CA THR A 209 20.04 -9.42 -18.47
C THR A 209 21.43 -9.00 -17.99
N PHE A 210 22.18 -8.22 -18.79
CA PHE A 210 23.58 -7.87 -18.48
C PHE A 210 23.83 -7.31 -17.06
N PRO A 211 23.08 -6.31 -16.54
CA PRO A 211 23.33 -5.78 -15.21
C PRO A 211 22.81 -6.69 -14.06
N ASN A 212 21.79 -7.52 -14.29
CA ASN A 212 21.37 -8.51 -13.28
C ASN A 212 22.35 -9.69 -13.23
N PHE A 213 22.67 -10.27 -14.39
CA PHE A 213 23.61 -11.38 -14.49
C PHE A 213 25.04 -10.96 -14.14
N GLY A 214 25.47 -9.76 -14.55
CA GLY A 214 26.72 -9.14 -14.12
C GLY A 214 26.80 -8.98 -12.60
N ALA A 215 25.73 -8.53 -11.94
CA ALA A 215 25.65 -8.48 -10.48
C ALA A 215 25.67 -9.87 -9.81
N PHE A 216 25.11 -10.88 -10.46
CA PHE A 216 25.17 -12.29 -10.03
C PHE A 216 26.58 -12.89 -10.16
N LEU A 217 27.33 -12.56 -11.23
CA LEU A 217 28.68 -13.08 -11.45
C LEU A 217 29.76 -12.30 -10.68
N THR A 218 29.61 -10.99 -10.48
CA THR A 218 30.69 -10.14 -9.94
C THR A 218 30.38 -9.61 -8.54
N GLY A 219 29.11 -9.61 -8.12
CA GLY A 219 28.66 -8.92 -6.92
C GLY A 219 28.66 -7.40 -7.02
N LEU A 220 28.98 -6.82 -8.17
CA LEU A 220 29.06 -5.38 -8.40
C LEU A 220 27.72 -4.80 -8.93
N ASP A 221 27.57 -3.49 -8.88
CA ASP A 221 26.50 -2.78 -9.59
C ASP A 221 26.95 -2.36 -11.01
N LEU A 222 25.99 -2.01 -11.88
CA LEU A 222 26.26 -1.66 -13.28
C LEU A 222 27.26 -0.50 -13.44
N ALA A 223 27.24 0.49 -12.55
CA ALA A 223 28.18 1.61 -12.63
C ALA A 223 29.62 1.11 -12.40
N THR A 224 29.81 0.30 -11.35
CA THR A 224 31.10 -0.30 -11.01
C THR A 224 31.56 -1.33 -12.06
N ILE A 225 30.63 -2.08 -12.69
CA ILE A 225 30.93 -2.98 -13.82
C ILE A 225 31.42 -2.17 -15.02
N ASN A 226 30.75 -1.08 -15.38
CA ASN A 226 31.16 -0.27 -16.53
C ASN A 226 32.53 0.40 -16.28
N GLU A 227 32.79 0.88 -15.06
CA GLU A 227 34.07 1.48 -14.67
C GLU A 227 35.23 0.47 -14.63
N LYS A 228 35.06 -0.66 -13.93
CA LYS A 228 36.11 -1.68 -13.75
C LYS A 228 36.26 -2.60 -14.96
N CYS A 229 35.16 -3.16 -15.44
CA CYS A 229 35.15 -4.22 -16.45
C CYS A 229 35.04 -3.72 -17.89
N LYS A 230 34.78 -2.42 -18.10
CA LYS A 230 34.82 -1.74 -19.42
C LYS A 230 34.29 -2.61 -20.58
N PRO A 231 33.01 -3.04 -20.53
CA PRO A 231 32.47 -4.08 -21.42
C PRO A 231 32.50 -3.74 -22.93
N GLU A 232 32.70 -2.47 -23.27
CA GLU A 232 32.81 -1.94 -24.64
C GLU A 232 34.27 -1.87 -25.14
N THR A 233 35.23 -2.29 -24.31
CA THR A 233 36.66 -2.37 -24.64
C THR A 233 37.10 -3.82 -24.80
N VAL A 234 37.87 -4.11 -25.85
CA VAL A 234 38.46 -5.44 -26.10
C VAL A 234 39.30 -5.87 -24.89
N GLY A 235 39.06 -7.09 -24.39
CA GLY A 235 39.71 -7.60 -23.17
C GLY A 235 39.19 -7.02 -21.85
N GLY A 236 38.18 -6.14 -21.86
CA GLY A 236 37.60 -5.57 -20.63
C GLY A 236 36.92 -6.64 -19.76
N LEU A 237 36.08 -7.47 -20.37
CA LEU A 237 35.32 -8.52 -19.68
C LEU A 237 36.22 -9.65 -19.13
N ASP A 238 37.35 -9.96 -19.79
CA ASP A 238 38.36 -10.89 -19.31
C ASP A 238 38.94 -10.46 -17.95
N ASN A 239 39.10 -9.15 -17.73
CA ASN A 239 39.62 -8.56 -16.48
C ASN A 239 38.54 -8.37 -15.40
N CYS A 240 37.27 -8.67 -15.70
CA CYS A 240 36.16 -8.51 -14.76
C CYS A 240 36.22 -9.59 -13.66
N PRO A 241 35.92 -9.29 -12.39
CA PRO A 241 35.99 -10.28 -11.31
C PRO A 241 34.78 -11.22 -11.31
N MET A 242 34.70 -12.09 -12.32
CA MET A 242 33.60 -13.04 -12.48
C MET A 242 33.82 -14.29 -11.61
N ILE A 243 32.78 -14.70 -10.88
CA ILE A 243 32.81 -15.81 -9.93
C ILE A 243 33.24 -17.14 -10.55
N TRP A 244 32.99 -17.36 -11.85
CA TRP A 244 33.47 -18.57 -12.53
C TRP A 244 35.00 -18.64 -12.58
N TYR A 245 35.72 -17.51 -12.57
CA TYR A 245 37.18 -17.50 -12.49
C TYR A 245 37.63 -17.98 -11.10
N ASP A 246 36.94 -17.60 -10.03
CA ASP A 246 37.21 -18.14 -8.69
C ASP A 246 36.96 -19.66 -8.63
N TYR A 247 35.85 -20.15 -9.20
CA TYR A 247 35.60 -21.59 -9.29
C TYR A 247 36.68 -22.31 -10.10
N SER A 248 37.03 -21.80 -11.28
CA SER A 248 38.10 -22.31 -12.13
C SER A 248 39.44 -22.39 -11.38
N ASN A 249 39.82 -21.30 -10.70
CA ASN A 249 41.03 -21.19 -9.88
C ASN A 249 41.02 -22.09 -8.62
N LYS A 250 39.85 -22.57 -8.18
CA LYS A 250 39.71 -23.57 -7.10
C LYS A 250 39.55 -25.01 -7.63
N GLY A 251 39.84 -25.23 -8.92
CA GLY A 251 39.90 -26.55 -9.55
C GLY A 251 38.53 -27.12 -9.93
N TYR A 252 37.53 -26.26 -10.14
CA TYR A 252 36.26 -26.65 -10.75
C TYR A 252 36.36 -26.61 -12.28
N ILE A 253 35.65 -27.51 -12.95
CA ILE A 253 35.44 -27.46 -14.40
C ILE A 253 34.27 -26.51 -14.66
N THR A 254 34.47 -25.51 -15.52
CA THR A 254 33.54 -24.42 -15.76
C THR A 254 32.91 -24.48 -17.15
N ALA A 255 31.64 -24.11 -17.26
CA ALA A 255 30.91 -24.07 -18.53
C ALA A 255 29.97 -22.87 -18.65
N TYR A 256 29.87 -22.30 -19.84
CA TYR A 256 28.89 -21.26 -20.18
C TYR A 256 28.31 -21.44 -21.59
N ALA A 257 26.99 -21.53 -21.69
CA ALA A 257 26.23 -21.65 -22.94
C ALA A 257 24.98 -20.76 -22.94
N GLU A 258 24.62 -20.19 -24.09
CA GLU A 258 23.50 -19.26 -24.27
C GLU A 258 22.94 -19.42 -25.70
N ASP A 259 21.63 -19.72 -25.85
CA ASP A 259 21.00 -20.20 -27.09
C ASP A 259 20.76 -19.17 -28.22
N ALA A 260 21.21 -17.93 -28.08
CA ALA A 260 20.99 -16.87 -29.07
C ALA A 260 22.22 -15.97 -29.18
N SER A 261 23.06 -16.16 -30.22
CA SER A 261 24.39 -15.54 -30.27
C SER A 261 24.35 -14.02 -30.53
N TYR A 262 23.33 -13.56 -31.26
CA TYR A 262 23.17 -12.16 -31.68
C TYR A 262 22.67 -11.22 -30.58
N ILE A 263 22.04 -11.76 -29.52
CA ILE A 263 21.63 -11.02 -28.31
C ILE A 263 22.38 -11.49 -27.05
N SER A 264 23.41 -12.33 -27.19
CA SER A 264 24.07 -12.94 -26.04
C SER A 264 24.57 -11.91 -25.04
N THR A 265 24.45 -12.23 -23.76
CA THR A 265 24.54 -11.30 -22.64
C THR A 265 25.85 -10.49 -22.63
N PHE A 266 26.94 -11.07 -23.14
CA PHE A 266 28.27 -10.45 -23.18
C PHE A 266 28.68 -9.90 -24.54
N ASN A 267 27.85 -9.98 -25.57
CA ASN A 267 28.18 -9.52 -26.94
C ASN A 267 27.20 -8.44 -27.43
N PHE A 268 25.95 -8.42 -26.96
CA PHE A 268 24.99 -7.39 -27.34
C PHE A 268 25.42 -5.99 -26.85
N ASN A 269 25.92 -5.16 -27.78
CA ASN A 269 26.59 -3.88 -27.49
C ASN A 269 27.75 -4.04 -26.48
N LYS A 270 28.61 -5.04 -26.70
CA LYS A 270 29.84 -5.35 -25.95
C LYS A 270 30.86 -5.97 -26.90
N LYS A 271 32.13 -5.98 -26.52
CA LYS A 271 33.21 -6.65 -27.28
C LYS A 271 33.34 -8.15 -27.05
N GLY A 272 32.47 -8.73 -26.20
CA GLY A 272 32.63 -10.10 -25.73
C GLY A 272 33.93 -10.30 -24.95
N PHE A 273 34.32 -11.56 -24.82
CA PHE A 273 35.60 -11.92 -24.20
C PHE A 273 36.70 -12.02 -25.26
N LEU A 274 37.93 -11.58 -24.94
CA LEU A 274 39.07 -11.86 -25.81
C LEU A 274 39.37 -13.36 -25.82
N ASN A 275 39.35 -14.00 -24.65
CA ASN A 275 39.59 -15.42 -24.46
C ASN A 275 38.32 -16.14 -23.98
N PRO A 276 38.09 -17.42 -24.30
CA PRO A 276 36.98 -18.20 -23.74
C PRO A 276 36.95 -18.11 -22.19
N PRO A 277 35.87 -17.62 -21.56
CA PRO A 277 35.85 -17.29 -20.13
C PRO A 277 35.70 -18.52 -19.21
N THR A 278 35.42 -19.70 -19.77
CA THR A 278 35.21 -20.96 -19.07
C THR A 278 35.88 -22.11 -19.82
N ASP A 279 36.11 -23.25 -19.15
CA ASP A 279 36.75 -24.43 -19.76
C ASP A 279 35.95 -24.98 -20.96
N TYR A 280 34.61 -24.85 -20.90
CA TYR A 280 33.67 -25.19 -21.98
C TYR A 280 32.77 -23.98 -22.30
N TYR A 281 33.19 -23.18 -23.28
CA TYR A 281 32.45 -22.03 -23.78
C TYR A 281 31.79 -22.36 -25.13
N PHE A 282 30.46 -22.25 -25.21
CA PHE A 282 29.68 -22.83 -26.29
C PHE A 282 29.23 -21.85 -27.39
N LYS A 283 29.56 -20.55 -27.30
CA LYS A 283 29.12 -19.55 -28.30
C LYS A 283 29.40 -19.94 -29.76
N PRO A 284 30.59 -20.46 -30.14
CA PRO A 284 30.85 -20.86 -31.53
C PRO A 284 29.96 -22.00 -32.03
N TYR A 285 29.46 -22.88 -31.14
CA TYR A 285 28.52 -23.94 -31.50
C TYR A 285 27.11 -23.36 -31.76
N ILE A 286 26.72 -22.35 -30.99
CA ILE A 286 25.44 -21.67 -31.18
C ILE A 286 25.45 -20.85 -32.47
N GLU A 287 26.52 -20.08 -32.73
CA GLU A 287 26.76 -19.40 -34.02
C GLU A 287 26.73 -20.40 -35.18
N ALA A 288 27.36 -21.56 -35.05
CA ALA A 288 27.32 -22.61 -36.07
C ALA A 288 25.90 -23.14 -36.30
N SER A 289 25.11 -23.35 -35.25
CA SER A 289 23.72 -23.78 -35.37
C SER A 289 22.84 -22.72 -36.05
N GLU A 290 23.12 -21.44 -35.83
CA GLU A 290 22.44 -20.31 -36.48
C GLU A 290 22.81 -20.18 -37.98
N THR A 291 23.80 -20.92 -38.49
CA THR A 291 24.03 -21.07 -39.95
C THR A 291 23.12 -22.11 -40.63
N LEU A 292 22.34 -22.86 -39.85
CA LEU A 292 21.36 -23.82 -40.35
C LEU A 292 20.04 -23.12 -40.72
N THR A 293 19.08 -23.87 -41.26
CA THR A 293 17.72 -23.35 -41.48
C THR A 293 17.06 -22.93 -40.17
N ILE A 294 16.87 -21.62 -39.97
CA ILE A 294 16.19 -21.09 -38.79
C ILE A 294 14.67 -21.12 -39.00
N ARG A 295 13.92 -21.67 -38.03
CA ARG A 295 12.48 -21.41 -37.90
C ARG A 295 12.22 -20.53 -36.69
N TYR A 296 11.75 -19.31 -36.96
CA TYR A 296 11.37 -18.38 -35.91
C TYR A 296 10.05 -18.76 -35.24
N ASN A 297 9.98 -18.57 -33.91
CA ASN A 297 8.74 -18.53 -33.15
C ASN A 297 8.80 -17.29 -32.24
N ASN A 298 7.73 -16.50 -32.18
CA ASN A 298 7.68 -15.25 -31.40
C ASN A 298 8.92 -14.34 -31.60
N TYR A 299 9.38 -14.22 -32.85
CA TYR A 299 10.57 -13.46 -33.27
C TYR A 299 11.93 -13.93 -32.71
N MET A 300 11.99 -15.12 -32.10
CA MET A 300 13.24 -15.77 -31.66
C MET A 300 13.61 -16.94 -32.58
N PRO A 301 14.90 -17.27 -32.79
CA PRO A 301 15.35 -18.42 -33.58
C PRO A 301 15.10 -19.74 -32.84
N TYR A 302 13.82 -20.13 -32.76
CA TYR A 302 13.36 -21.25 -31.94
C TYR A 302 13.86 -22.61 -32.44
N CYS A 303 13.91 -22.81 -33.75
CA CYS A 303 14.66 -23.92 -34.37
C CYS A 303 15.93 -23.38 -35.00
N THR A 304 17.07 -24.03 -34.74
CA THR A 304 18.33 -23.83 -35.46
C THR A 304 18.67 -25.15 -36.15
N GLY A 305 18.14 -25.34 -37.36
CA GLY A 305 18.12 -26.65 -38.04
C GLY A 305 17.03 -27.58 -37.48
N PRO A 306 17.28 -28.90 -37.36
CA PRO A 306 16.25 -29.89 -37.03
C PRO A 306 15.91 -29.98 -35.53
N GLU A 307 16.58 -29.21 -34.67
CA GLU A 307 16.41 -29.19 -33.20
C GLU A 307 15.99 -27.79 -32.72
N THR A 308 15.33 -27.71 -31.56
CA THR A 308 15.09 -26.42 -30.92
C THR A 308 16.38 -25.88 -30.29
N ALA A 309 16.60 -24.57 -30.37
CA ALA A 309 17.77 -23.92 -29.76
C ALA A 309 17.78 -24.12 -28.23
N GLY A 310 16.60 -24.17 -27.60
CA GLY A 310 16.44 -24.54 -26.19
C GLY A 310 16.87 -25.98 -25.88
N GLU A 311 16.44 -26.98 -26.66
CA GLU A 311 16.87 -28.38 -26.48
C GLU A 311 18.38 -28.54 -26.64
N ARG A 312 19.03 -27.79 -27.55
CA ARG A 312 20.49 -27.79 -27.68
C ARG A 312 21.20 -27.42 -26.37
N ILE A 313 20.72 -26.40 -25.67
CA ILE A 313 21.30 -26.00 -24.37
C ILE A 313 21.03 -27.03 -23.28
N LEU A 314 19.84 -27.66 -23.26
CA LEU A 314 19.52 -28.72 -22.31
C LEU A 314 20.39 -29.97 -22.53
N ASN A 315 20.63 -30.34 -23.79
CA ASN A 315 21.53 -31.44 -24.14
C ASN A 315 22.96 -31.12 -23.67
N LEU A 316 23.49 -29.93 -23.99
CA LEU A 316 24.81 -29.50 -23.48
C LEU A 316 24.89 -29.52 -21.95
N ALA A 317 23.83 -29.08 -21.24
CA ALA A 317 23.78 -29.09 -19.79
C ALA A 317 23.80 -30.52 -19.21
N LYS A 318 23.07 -31.45 -19.85
CA LYS A 318 23.03 -32.88 -19.49
C LYS A 318 24.38 -33.54 -19.76
N ASP A 319 24.93 -33.35 -20.95
CA ASP A 319 26.18 -34.00 -21.38
C ASP A 319 27.38 -33.49 -20.56
N PHE A 320 27.42 -32.19 -20.25
CA PHE A 320 28.42 -31.63 -19.35
C PHE A 320 28.28 -32.20 -17.92
N ALA A 321 27.07 -32.23 -17.38
CA ALA A 321 26.83 -32.73 -16.02
C ALA A 321 27.13 -34.23 -15.88
N THR A 322 26.81 -35.05 -16.88
CA THR A 322 27.04 -36.50 -16.89
C THR A 322 28.52 -36.83 -17.13
N THR A 323 29.18 -36.16 -18.08
CA THR A 323 30.63 -36.35 -18.37
C THR A 323 31.49 -36.02 -17.14
N PHE A 324 31.10 -35.03 -16.36
CA PHE A 324 31.85 -34.54 -15.20
C PHE A 324 31.19 -34.84 -13.85
N LYS A 325 30.34 -35.87 -13.77
CA LYS A 325 29.55 -36.20 -12.56
C LYS A 325 30.39 -36.50 -11.31
N ASP A 326 31.60 -37.05 -11.50
CA ASP A 326 32.53 -37.44 -10.44
C ASP A 326 33.54 -36.31 -10.10
N GLN A 327 33.41 -35.17 -10.76
CA GLN A 327 34.28 -34.00 -10.66
C GLN A 327 33.50 -32.78 -10.17
N ALA A 328 34.23 -31.80 -9.63
CA ALA A 328 33.64 -30.56 -9.17
C ALA A 328 33.37 -29.63 -10.37
N THR A 329 32.11 -29.28 -10.63
CA THR A 329 31.73 -28.44 -11.78
C THR A 329 31.03 -27.13 -11.40
N PHE A 330 31.10 -26.13 -12.27
CA PHE A 330 30.31 -24.89 -12.21
C PHE A 330 29.83 -24.56 -13.63
N GLY A 331 28.59 -24.93 -13.94
CA GLY A 331 28.00 -24.74 -15.26
C GLY A 331 26.83 -23.76 -15.24
N ILE A 332 26.77 -22.88 -16.24
CA ILE A 332 25.61 -22.02 -16.49
C ILE A 332 25.12 -22.23 -17.93
N PHE A 333 23.87 -22.67 -18.05
CA PHE A 333 23.22 -23.01 -19.31
C PHE A 333 21.96 -22.15 -19.45
N TRP A 334 21.98 -21.25 -20.42
CA TRP A 334 21.03 -20.14 -20.56
C TRP A 334 20.16 -20.28 -21.81
N MET A 335 18.85 -20.06 -21.67
CA MET A 335 17.88 -20.14 -22.76
C MET A 335 17.02 -18.87 -22.84
N ASN A 336 16.99 -18.26 -24.02
CA ASN A 336 16.21 -17.09 -24.40
C ASN A 336 15.09 -17.44 -25.38
N THR A 337 15.33 -18.41 -26.26
CA THR A 337 14.57 -18.59 -27.52
C THR A 337 13.12 -19.01 -27.36
N PHE A 338 12.74 -19.51 -26.19
CA PHE A 338 11.37 -19.90 -25.86
C PHE A 338 10.70 -19.04 -24.77
N SER A 339 11.31 -17.93 -24.35
CA SER A 339 10.80 -17.13 -23.21
C SER A 339 11.00 -15.61 -23.31
N HIS A 340 12.05 -15.13 -23.98
CA HIS A 340 12.47 -13.72 -23.92
C HIS A 340 11.40 -12.72 -24.46
N ASN A 341 10.77 -13.03 -25.60
CA ASN A 341 9.91 -12.07 -26.31
C ASN A 341 8.40 -12.15 -25.96
N GLU A 342 7.90 -13.32 -25.56
CA GLU A 342 6.46 -13.59 -25.47
C GLU A 342 6.10 -14.39 -24.21
N LEU A 343 5.17 -13.86 -23.42
CA LEU A 343 4.72 -14.39 -22.13
C LEU A 343 4.27 -15.87 -22.18
N ASN A 344 3.66 -16.26 -23.29
CA ASN A 344 3.09 -17.59 -23.49
C ASN A 344 4.06 -18.60 -24.13
N ALA A 345 5.18 -18.15 -24.68
CA ALA A 345 6.14 -19.02 -25.35
C ALA A 345 6.65 -20.20 -24.48
N PRO A 346 6.85 -20.08 -23.15
CA PRO A 346 7.38 -21.19 -22.36
C PRO A 346 6.47 -22.43 -22.28
N TYR A 347 5.18 -22.31 -22.62
CA TYR A 347 4.29 -23.47 -22.76
C TYR A 347 4.85 -24.54 -23.70
N VAL A 348 5.52 -24.12 -24.78
CA VAL A 348 6.02 -25.06 -25.79
C VAL A 348 7.16 -25.94 -25.27
N MET A 349 7.78 -25.63 -24.11
CA MET A 349 8.94 -26.34 -23.56
C MET A 349 8.71 -27.03 -22.21
N ASP A 350 7.51 -26.97 -21.63
CA ASP A 350 7.24 -27.52 -20.28
C ASP A 350 7.54 -29.03 -20.18
N GLU A 351 7.06 -29.84 -21.13
CA GLU A 351 7.30 -31.29 -21.10
C GLU A 351 8.80 -31.62 -21.26
N LYS A 352 9.49 -30.94 -22.19
CA LYS A 352 10.93 -31.13 -22.42
C LYS A 352 11.78 -30.75 -21.20
N MET A 353 11.46 -29.64 -20.53
CA MET A 353 12.15 -29.21 -19.30
C MET A 353 11.93 -30.18 -18.14
N LYS A 354 10.69 -30.65 -17.94
CA LYS A 354 10.37 -31.70 -16.97
C LYS A 354 11.15 -32.99 -17.27
N THR A 355 11.19 -33.42 -18.52
CA THR A 355 11.93 -34.63 -18.94
C THR A 355 13.44 -34.46 -18.75
N PHE A 356 14.02 -33.31 -19.06
CA PHE A 356 15.41 -32.98 -18.72
C PHE A 356 15.73 -33.09 -17.22
N PHE A 357 14.89 -32.55 -16.32
CA PHE A 357 15.10 -32.70 -14.88
C PHE A 357 14.79 -34.12 -14.36
N SER A 358 14.02 -34.93 -15.10
CA SER A 358 13.88 -36.37 -14.87
C SER A 358 15.18 -37.09 -15.17
N ASP A 359 15.79 -36.80 -16.32
CA ASP A 359 17.06 -37.40 -16.74
C ASP A 359 18.21 -37.04 -15.78
N LEU A 360 18.37 -35.76 -15.41
CA LEU A 360 19.39 -35.36 -14.43
C LEU A 360 19.25 -36.10 -13.09
N LYS A 361 18.02 -36.43 -12.67
CA LYS A 361 17.78 -37.21 -11.46
C LYS A 361 18.13 -38.68 -11.65
N ASN A 362 17.75 -39.27 -12.79
CA ASN A 362 18.05 -40.66 -13.12
C ASN A 362 19.56 -40.91 -13.24
N GLU A 363 20.29 -39.95 -13.83
CA GLU A 363 21.76 -39.90 -13.91
C GLU A 363 22.44 -39.51 -12.59
N LYS A 364 21.67 -39.38 -11.50
CA LYS A 364 22.13 -39.05 -10.13
C LYS A 364 22.86 -37.71 -9.97
N ILE A 365 22.73 -36.79 -10.92
CA ILE A 365 23.36 -35.46 -10.86
C ILE A 365 22.95 -34.69 -9.58
N PHE A 366 21.72 -34.91 -9.10
CA PHE A 366 21.19 -34.31 -7.87
C PHE A 366 21.83 -34.86 -6.56
N ASP A 367 22.54 -35.99 -6.59
CA ASP A 367 23.12 -36.59 -5.39
C ASP A 367 24.36 -35.83 -4.90
N ASP A 368 25.09 -35.18 -5.82
CA ASP A 368 26.32 -34.44 -5.52
C ASP A 368 26.29 -32.95 -5.93
N SER A 369 25.33 -32.51 -6.78
CA SER A 369 25.23 -31.13 -7.29
C SER A 369 24.18 -30.26 -6.57
N ILE A 370 24.49 -28.99 -6.39
CA ILE A 370 23.53 -27.91 -6.13
C ILE A 370 22.97 -27.47 -7.49
N VAL A 371 21.68 -27.68 -7.71
CA VAL A 371 21.02 -27.34 -8.99
C VAL A 371 20.10 -26.15 -8.77
N VAL A 372 20.26 -25.11 -9.60
CA VAL A 372 19.50 -23.87 -9.51
C VAL A 372 18.75 -23.63 -10.82
N VAL A 373 17.43 -23.51 -10.73
CA VAL A 373 16.59 -23.02 -11.82
C VAL A 373 16.37 -21.53 -11.58
N LEU A 374 16.86 -20.69 -12.49
CA LEU A 374 16.97 -19.25 -12.31
C LEU A 374 16.31 -18.50 -13.47
N SER A 375 15.83 -17.30 -13.17
CA SER A 375 15.69 -16.21 -14.13
C SER A 375 16.32 -14.96 -13.52
N ASP A 376 16.70 -14.01 -14.37
CA ASP A 376 17.32 -12.74 -13.99
C ASP A 376 16.29 -11.61 -13.86
N HIS A 377 15.23 -11.63 -14.68
CA HIS A 377 14.03 -10.80 -14.58
C HIS A 377 12.76 -11.54 -15.02
N GLY A 378 11.58 -10.94 -14.79
CA GLY A 378 10.35 -11.37 -15.46
C GLY A 378 10.16 -10.65 -16.80
N ILE A 379 9.11 -11.03 -17.54
CA ILE A 379 8.83 -10.53 -18.89
C ILE A 379 8.76 -8.99 -18.92
N ARG A 380 9.50 -8.40 -19.87
CA ARG A 380 9.65 -6.94 -19.98
C ARG A 380 8.66 -6.31 -20.96
N PHE A 381 7.99 -7.12 -21.76
CA PHE A 381 7.19 -6.74 -22.93
C PHE A 381 5.80 -7.40 -22.88
N GLY A 382 4.93 -7.07 -23.84
CA GLY A 382 3.59 -7.64 -23.97
C GLY A 382 2.54 -7.04 -23.02
N GLU A 383 1.28 -7.42 -23.25
CA GLU A 383 0.09 -6.85 -22.61
C GLU A 383 0.12 -6.92 -21.08
N ILE A 384 0.72 -7.97 -20.52
CA ILE A 384 0.84 -8.16 -19.07
C ILE A 384 1.55 -6.99 -18.36
N LYS A 385 2.39 -6.21 -19.05
CA LYS A 385 3.05 -5.00 -18.51
C LYS A 385 2.07 -3.88 -18.13
N THR A 386 0.85 -3.90 -18.66
CA THR A 386 -0.24 -2.98 -18.26
C THR A 386 -0.87 -3.38 -16.91
N THR A 387 -0.74 -4.65 -16.53
CA THR A 387 -1.35 -5.21 -15.32
C THR A 387 -0.49 -4.96 -14.09
N ARG A 388 -1.13 -4.94 -12.92
CA ARG A 388 -0.41 -4.88 -11.65
C ARG A 388 0.36 -6.16 -11.37
N SER A 389 -0.14 -7.30 -11.83
CA SER A 389 0.54 -8.60 -11.77
C SER A 389 1.88 -8.55 -12.52
N GLY A 390 1.88 -8.09 -13.77
CA GLY A 390 3.08 -7.91 -14.59
C GLY A 390 4.13 -7.01 -13.95
N TRP A 391 3.72 -5.94 -13.26
CA TRP A 391 4.67 -5.08 -12.53
C TRP A 391 5.44 -5.84 -11.45
N PHE A 392 4.77 -6.72 -10.69
CA PHE A 392 5.43 -7.57 -9.69
C PHE A 392 6.28 -8.63 -10.38
N GLU A 393 5.71 -9.33 -11.35
CA GLU A 393 6.35 -10.45 -12.06
C GLU A 393 7.66 -10.03 -12.74
N GLU A 394 7.71 -8.88 -13.40
CA GLU A 394 8.90 -8.28 -14.02
C GLU A 394 10.07 -8.08 -13.02
N ARG A 395 9.76 -7.96 -11.72
CA ARG A 395 10.72 -7.69 -10.63
C ARG A 395 10.98 -8.89 -9.72
N THR A 396 10.14 -9.94 -9.78
CA THR A 396 10.27 -11.19 -9.01
C THR A 396 10.52 -12.38 -9.95
N PRO A 397 11.73 -12.49 -10.53
CA PRO A 397 12.12 -13.63 -11.36
C PRO A 397 12.08 -14.95 -10.59
N LEU A 398 12.05 -16.06 -11.33
CA LEU A 398 12.17 -17.40 -10.79
C LEU A 398 13.53 -17.63 -10.10
N ASN A 399 13.52 -18.29 -8.94
CA ASN A 399 14.72 -18.83 -8.30
C ASN A 399 14.33 -20.04 -7.45
N MET A 400 14.69 -21.25 -7.91
CA MET A 400 14.43 -22.52 -7.23
C MET A 400 15.74 -23.28 -7.06
N ILE A 401 16.07 -23.66 -5.81
CA ILE A 401 17.36 -24.26 -5.45
C ILE A 401 17.17 -25.67 -4.90
N SER A 402 17.77 -26.67 -5.53
CA SER A 402 18.01 -27.98 -4.93
C SER A 402 19.42 -28.06 -4.36
N VAL A 403 19.57 -28.75 -3.22
CA VAL A 403 20.87 -29.05 -2.62
C VAL A 403 20.99 -30.56 -2.37
N PRO A 404 22.18 -31.15 -2.55
CA PRO A 404 22.34 -32.60 -2.53
C PRO A 404 22.14 -33.19 -1.12
N LYS A 405 21.80 -34.48 -1.05
CA LYS A 405 21.52 -35.17 0.22
C LYS A 405 22.66 -35.03 1.23
N ARG A 406 23.91 -35.17 0.76
CA ARG A 406 25.12 -35.01 1.57
C ARG A 406 25.30 -33.57 2.11
N PHE A 407 24.85 -32.54 1.37
CA PHE A 407 24.82 -31.15 1.87
C PHE A 407 23.85 -31.03 3.04
N LYS A 408 22.61 -31.50 2.88
CA LYS A 408 21.58 -31.48 3.94
C LYS A 408 22.04 -32.20 5.22
N GLN A 409 22.82 -33.27 5.08
CA GLN A 409 23.35 -34.05 6.20
C GLN A 409 24.53 -33.37 6.92
N ARG A 410 25.50 -32.82 6.16
CA ARG A 410 26.75 -32.22 6.67
C ARG A 410 26.58 -30.76 7.11
N PHE A 411 25.75 -30.00 6.42
CA PHE A 411 25.54 -28.56 6.58
C PHE A 411 24.08 -28.27 6.96
N ARG A 412 23.67 -28.84 8.10
CA ARG A 412 22.27 -28.78 8.59
C ARG A 412 21.83 -27.34 8.89
N THR A 413 22.72 -26.52 9.44
CA THR A 413 22.44 -25.12 9.79
C THR A 413 22.25 -24.28 8.53
N GLU A 414 23.11 -24.50 7.54
CA GLU A 414 23.10 -23.85 6.24
C GLU A 414 21.85 -24.20 5.44
N TYR A 415 21.47 -25.48 5.46
CA TYR A 415 20.21 -25.95 4.87
C TYR A 415 18.98 -25.39 5.59
N HIS A 416 18.98 -25.36 6.93
CA HIS A 416 17.91 -24.72 7.70
C HIS A 416 17.79 -23.23 7.39
N ASN A 417 18.92 -22.52 7.29
CA ASN A 417 18.95 -21.12 6.89
C ASN A 417 18.39 -20.92 5.47
N LEU A 418 18.74 -21.77 4.49
CA LEU A 418 18.16 -21.71 3.13
C LEU A 418 16.63 -21.84 3.18
N VAL A 419 16.12 -22.82 3.92
CA VAL A 419 14.67 -23.03 4.10
C VAL A 419 14.01 -21.83 4.81
N GLU A 420 14.60 -21.28 5.87
CA GLU A 420 14.07 -20.08 6.55
C GLU A 420 14.10 -18.85 5.61
N ASN A 421 15.16 -18.70 4.83
CA ASN A 421 15.40 -17.57 3.93
C ASN A 421 14.53 -17.61 2.67
N SER A 422 14.02 -18.78 2.25
CA SER A 422 13.05 -18.91 1.15
C SER A 422 11.79 -18.05 1.36
N ASN A 423 11.44 -17.77 2.63
CA ASN A 423 10.33 -16.91 3.04
C ASN A 423 10.82 -15.54 3.58
N LYS A 424 11.92 -15.01 3.04
CA LYS A 424 12.48 -13.68 3.33
C LYS A 424 12.83 -12.93 2.04
N LEU A 425 13.06 -11.62 2.16
CA LEU A 425 13.53 -10.80 1.04
C LEU A 425 15.00 -11.13 0.72
N THR A 426 15.23 -11.64 -0.48
CA THR A 426 16.54 -12.00 -1.02
C THR A 426 16.77 -11.32 -2.37
N SER A 427 18.01 -11.21 -2.78
CA SER A 427 18.39 -10.55 -4.04
C SER A 427 19.49 -11.30 -4.78
N THR A 428 19.75 -10.87 -6.01
CA THR A 428 20.88 -11.31 -6.85
C THR A 428 22.21 -11.28 -6.10
N TYR A 429 22.46 -10.27 -5.26
CA TYR A 429 23.68 -10.15 -4.46
C TYR A 429 23.80 -11.22 -3.35
N ASP A 430 22.69 -11.66 -2.76
CA ASP A 430 22.72 -12.77 -1.79
C ASP A 430 23.05 -14.11 -2.48
N LEU A 431 22.61 -14.28 -3.73
CA LEU A 431 22.96 -15.45 -4.54
C LEU A 431 24.46 -15.44 -4.90
N PHE A 432 25.02 -14.31 -5.32
CA PHE A 432 26.49 -14.15 -5.48
C PHE A 432 27.26 -14.48 -4.19
N SER A 433 26.83 -13.92 -3.04
CA SER A 433 27.42 -14.27 -1.74
C SER A 433 27.28 -15.75 -1.38
N THR A 434 26.28 -16.45 -1.93
CA THR A 434 26.11 -17.90 -1.76
C THR A 434 27.11 -18.69 -2.58
N LEU A 435 27.42 -18.25 -3.81
CA LEU A 435 28.47 -18.87 -4.62
C LEU A 435 29.84 -18.79 -3.96
N LYS A 436 30.21 -17.66 -3.36
CA LYS A 436 31.43 -17.53 -2.55
C LYS A 436 31.41 -18.47 -1.34
N HIS A 437 30.25 -18.59 -0.68
CA HIS A 437 30.11 -19.47 0.48
C HIS A 437 30.19 -20.97 0.13
N ILE A 438 29.72 -21.40 -1.05
CA ILE A 438 29.88 -22.79 -1.53
C ILE A 438 31.36 -23.18 -1.66
N LEU A 439 32.23 -22.28 -2.13
CA LEU A 439 33.68 -22.53 -2.19
C LEU A 439 34.28 -22.79 -0.78
N ILE A 440 33.87 -21.98 0.21
CA ILE A 440 34.28 -22.13 1.61
C ILE A 440 33.76 -23.47 2.20
N LEU A 441 32.47 -23.78 2.04
CA LEU A 441 31.86 -25.04 2.53
C LEU A 441 32.46 -26.29 1.85
N SER A 442 32.94 -26.14 0.61
CA SER A 442 33.69 -27.16 -0.12
C SER A 442 35.12 -27.39 0.41
N GLY A 443 35.53 -26.64 1.44
CA GLY A 443 36.87 -26.74 2.02
C GLY A 443 37.98 -26.16 1.14
N LYS A 444 37.64 -25.30 0.16
CA LYS A 444 38.64 -24.59 -0.64
C LYS A 444 39.16 -23.41 0.21
N ASN A 445 40.47 -23.19 0.20
CA ASN A 445 41.05 -21.97 0.78
C ASN A 445 40.65 -20.76 -0.09
N TYR A 446 39.53 -20.13 0.26
CA TYR A 446 38.93 -19.02 -0.47
C TYR A 446 38.99 -17.75 0.38
N GLU A 447 39.73 -16.75 -0.10
CA GLU A 447 39.75 -15.40 0.45
C GLU A 447 38.83 -14.53 -0.39
N ASP A 448 37.99 -13.73 0.27
CA ASP A 448 37.04 -12.87 -0.41
C ASP A 448 37.73 -11.61 -0.97
N ARG A 449 38.20 -11.70 -2.22
CA ARG A 449 38.98 -10.65 -2.90
C ARG A 449 38.15 -9.43 -3.31
N GLU A 450 36.87 -9.64 -3.61
CA GLU A 450 35.98 -8.58 -4.14
C GLU A 450 34.74 -8.39 -3.26
N LYS A 451 34.66 -7.21 -2.66
CA LYS A 451 33.54 -6.79 -1.84
C LYS A 451 32.37 -6.43 -2.75
N SER A 452 31.25 -7.13 -2.57
CA SER A 452 30.01 -6.80 -3.29
C SER A 452 29.56 -5.37 -3.00
N SER A 453 29.03 -4.69 -4.02
CA SER A 453 28.35 -3.38 -3.89
C SER A 453 27.25 -3.41 -2.81
N CYS A 454 26.65 -4.57 -2.54
CA CYS A 454 25.78 -4.76 -1.39
C CYS A 454 26.55 -5.20 -0.13
N GLY A 455 27.17 -4.24 0.57
CA GLY A 455 27.87 -4.47 1.86
C GLY A 455 26.99 -4.94 3.05
N LYS A 456 25.72 -5.30 2.80
CA LYS A 456 24.78 -5.91 3.77
C LYS A 456 24.11 -7.19 3.23
N CYS A 457 24.50 -7.64 2.04
CA CYS A 457 24.06 -8.90 1.47
C CYS A 457 24.91 -10.04 2.03
N THR A 458 24.34 -11.23 2.04
CA THR A 458 24.97 -12.40 2.66
C THR A 458 24.43 -13.67 2.02
N SER A 459 25.11 -14.79 2.23
CA SER A 459 24.71 -16.05 1.64
C SER A 459 23.30 -16.48 2.08
N LEU A 460 22.56 -17.11 1.18
CA LEU A 460 21.30 -17.80 1.47
C LEU A 460 21.46 -18.93 2.51
N PHE A 461 22.69 -19.38 2.78
CA PHE A 461 23.04 -20.34 3.83
C PHE A 461 23.33 -19.69 5.20
N THR A 462 23.39 -18.36 5.31
CA THR A 462 23.48 -17.65 6.61
C THR A 462 22.13 -17.04 6.94
N ARG A 463 21.88 -16.71 8.22
CA ARG A 463 20.56 -16.24 8.65
C ARG A 463 20.29 -14.81 8.18
N ILE A 464 19.43 -14.64 7.18
CA ILE A 464 18.99 -13.31 6.73
C ILE A 464 17.97 -12.73 7.72
N VAL A 465 18.05 -11.42 8.00
CA VAL A 465 17.19 -10.75 8.98
C VAL A 465 15.75 -10.60 8.45
N SER A 466 14.76 -11.13 9.17
CA SER A 466 13.36 -11.20 8.73
C SER A 466 12.63 -9.86 8.57
N ASN A 467 13.25 -8.72 8.94
CA ASN A 467 12.71 -7.37 8.75
C ASN A 467 13.65 -6.50 7.88
N ARG A 468 14.17 -7.09 6.80
CA ARG A 468 14.99 -6.45 5.76
C ARG A 468 14.14 -5.52 4.87
N SER A 469 14.77 -4.50 4.31
CA SER A 469 14.21 -3.63 3.25
C SER A 469 14.98 -3.84 1.94
N CYS A 470 14.44 -3.38 0.81
CA CYS A 470 15.14 -3.40 -0.50
C CYS A 470 16.56 -2.81 -0.42
N ARG A 471 16.74 -1.64 0.20
CA ARG A 471 18.07 -1.05 0.43
C ARG A 471 19.00 -1.93 1.29
N GLY A 472 18.44 -2.73 2.21
CA GLY A 472 19.19 -3.73 2.97
C GLY A 472 19.48 -5.03 2.20
N ALA A 473 18.88 -5.20 1.02
CA ALA A 473 19.10 -6.27 0.06
C ALA A 473 19.83 -5.81 -1.22
N GLY A 474 20.37 -4.59 -1.22
CA GLY A 474 21.04 -4.02 -2.41
C GLY A 474 20.09 -3.70 -3.58
N VAL A 475 18.77 -3.85 -3.41
CA VAL A 475 17.77 -3.61 -4.45
C VAL A 475 17.48 -2.10 -4.54
N PRO A 476 17.71 -1.45 -5.69
CA PRO A 476 17.39 -0.03 -5.91
C PRO A 476 15.89 0.28 -5.78
N PRO A 477 15.49 1.52 -5.45
CA PRO A 477 14.09 1.88 -5.21
C PRO A 477 13.13 1.54 -6.36
N GLN A 478 13.56 1.68 -7.62
CA GLN A 478 12.77 1.40 -8.83
C GLN A 478 12.52 -0.10 -9.09
N TRP A 479 13.36 -0.97 -8.51
CA TRP A 479 13.23 -2.44 -8.59
C TRP A 479 12.66 -3.05 -7.31
N CYS A 480 12.46 -2.23 -6.27
CA CYS A 480 11.95 -2.66 -4.99
C CYS A 480 10.49 -3.12 -5.08
N THR A 481 10.18 -4.33 -4.61
CA THR A 481 8.83 -4.93 -4.60
C THR A 481 8.09 -4.83 -3.26
N CYS A 482 8.77 -4.29 -2.23
CA CYS A 482 8.36 -4.28 -0.83
C CYS A 482 7.22 -3.30 -0.45
N MET A 483 6.37 -2.92 -1.40
CA MET A 483 5.35 -1.87 -1.25
C MET A 483 3.97 -2.38 -0.78
N GLY A 484 3.57 -3.59 -1.17
CA GLY A 484 2.21 -4.10 -0.99
C GLY A 484 1.31 -3.82 -2.19
N TYR A 485 -0.01 -3.77 -1.99
CA TYR A 485 -0.98 -3.58 -3.07
C TYR A 485 -1.00 -2.12 -3.53
N PHE A 486 -0.98 -1.89 -4.85
CA PHE A 486 -1.26 -0.57 -5.44
C PHE A 486 -2.77 -0.34 -5.48
N LYS A 487 -3.18 0.93 -5.40
CA LYS A 487 -4.56 1.32 -5.69
C LYS A 487 -4.63 1.74 -7.16
N SER A 488 -5.50 1.09 -7.93
CA SER A 488 -5.73 1.37 -9.34
C SER A 488 -6.31 2.75 -9.55
N ILE A 489 -6.16 3.19 -10.78
CA ILE A 489 -5.96 4.57 -11.12
C ILE A 489 -6.85 4.73 -12.42
N GLU A 490 -7.59 5.83 -12.60
CA GLU A 490 -8.54 6.17 -13.69
C GLU A 490 -8.05 7.31 -14.68
N THR A 491 -7.43 6.90 -15.80
CA THR A 491 -6.63 7.59 -16.88
C THR A 491 -6.50 9.14 -17.06
N ASP A 492 -7.59 9.89 -17.27
CA ASP A 492 -7.63 11.16 -18.02
C ASP A 492 -7.12 12.43 -17.28
N HIS A 493 -6.90 12.25 -15.99
CA HIS A 493 -6.67 13.20 -14.91
C HIS A 493 -5.39 14.06 -15.05
N ALA A 494 -5.49 15.39 -14.81
CA ALA A 494 -4.44 16.35 -15.13
C ALA A 494 -3.07 16.10 -14.45
N TYR A 495 -3.03 15.50 -13.27
CA TYR A 495 -1.75 15.15 -12.63
C TYR A 495 -1.05 13.96 -13.29
N VAL A 496 -1.77 12.99 -13.85
CA VAL A 496 -1.10 11.92 -14.61
C VAL A 496 -0.76 12.40 -16.01
N LYS A 497 -1.57 13.27 -16.63
CA LYS A 497 -1.11 14.02 -17.82
C LYS A 497 0.20 14.78 -17.55
N ASN A 498 0.29 15.58 -16.50
CA ASN A 498 1.50 16.34 -16.16
C ASN A 498 2.70 15.44 -15.74
N VAL A 499 2.49 14.35 -15.00
CA VAL A 499 3.55 13.38 -14.67
C VAL A 499 3.99 12.59 -15.92
N THR A 500 3.08 12.31 -16.84
CA THR A 500 3.37 11.65 -18.12
C THR A 500 4.03 12.61 -19.11
N GLU A 501 3.66 13.89 -19.13
CA GLU A 501 4.34 14.96 -19.86
C GLU A 501 5.77 15.15 -19.35
N ILE A 502 6.00 15.13 -18.02
CA ILE A 502 7.34 15.14 -17.43
C ILE A 502 8.11 13.87 -17.81
N ALA A 503 7.47 12.71 -17.81
CA ALA A 503 8.12 11.45 -18.20
C ALA A 503 8.48 11.41 -19.69
N ILE A 504 7.57 11.84 -20.58
CA ILE A 504 7.78 11.95 -22.03
C ILE A 504 8.82 13.02 -22.33
N SER A 505 8.78 14.18 -21.68
CA SER A 505 9.83 15.19 -21.72
C SER A 505 11.18 14.60 -21.29
N LYS A 506 11.19 13.77 -20.24
CA LYS A 506 12.43 13.11 -19.78
C LYS A 506 12.95 12.06 -20.74
N ILE A 507 12.05 11.32 -21.42
CA ILE A 507 12.38 10.35 -22.47
C ILE A 507 12.92 11.08 -23.69
N ASN A 508 12.22 12.09 -24.20
CA ASN A 508 12.63 12.89 -25.37
C ASN A 508 13.91 13.72 -25.11
N SER A 509 14.26 14.00 -23.85
CA SER A 509 15.52 14.64 -23.46
C SER A 509 16.63 13.65 -23.05
N THR A 510 16.40 12.34 -23.18
CA THR A 510 17.41 11.33 -22.80
C THR A 510 18.40 11.12 -23.94
N SER A 511 19.70 11.19 -23.66
CA SER A 511 20.77 11.01 -24.65
C SER A 511 20.93 9.55 -25.13
N ALA A 512 20.07 8.64 -24.68
CA ALA A 512 20.04 7.23 -25.07
C ALA A 512 19.06 6.92 -26.22
N LEU A 513 18.33 7.93 -26.73
CA LEU A 513 17.56 7.83 -27.97
C LEU A 513 18.35 8.51 -29.09
N ASP A 514 18.75 7.74 -30.10
CA ASP A 514 19.36 8.28 -31.31
C ASP A 514 18.28 8.96 -32.18
N PRO A 515 18.37 10.29 -32.43
CA PRO A 515 17.41 11.01 -33.27
C PRO A 515 17.30 10.47 -34.71
N THR A 516 18.31 9.73 -35.17
CA THR A 516 18.38 9.12 -36.51
C THR A 516 17.36 7.98 -36.66
N TYR A 517 17.07 7.26 -35.57
CA TYR A 517 16.22 6.06 -35.58
C TYR A 517 14.93 6.21 -34.76
N CYS A 518 14.88 7.17 -33.82
CA CYS A 518 13.75 7.38 -32.92
C CYS A 518 13.05 8.72 -33.18
N LYS A 519 11.74 8.68 -33.49
CA LYS A 519 10.88 9.88 -33.35
C LYS A 519 10.71 10.23 -31.87
N SER A 520 10.45 11.51 -31.57
CA SER A 520 9.98 11.94 -30.26
C SER A 520 8.73 11.16 -29.85
N ALA A 521 8.72 10.65 -28.62
CA ALA A 521 7.55 10.01 -28.05
C ALA A 521 6.47 11.07 -27.79
N GLU A 522 5.22 10.74 -28.13
CA GLU A 522 4.03 11.53 -27.85
C GLU A 522 3.08 10.70 -26.97
N LEU A 523 2.20 11.36 -26.22
CA LEU A 523 1.23 10.67 -25.36
C LEU A 523 0.04 10.20 -26.19
N ASP A 524 -0.06 8.88 -26.37
CA ASP A 524 -1.21 8.23 -27.03
C ASP A 524 -2.40 8.11 -26.07
N ASP A 525 -2.27 7.27 -25.03
CA ASP A 525 -3.24 7.19 -23.92
C ASP A 525 -2.54 6.93 -22.58
N VAL A 526 -3.23 7.24 -21.48
CA VAL A 526 -2.86 6.85 -20.12
C VAL A 526 -3.72 5.65 -19.74
N LEU A 527 -3.16 4.67 -19.03
CA LEU A 527 -3.93 3.49 -18.61
C LEU A 527 -4.43 3.56 -17.15
N ALA A 528 -4.03 4.57 -16.34
CA ALA A 528 -4.54 4.79 -14.97
C ALA A 528 -4.23 6.17 -14.24
N ALA A 529 -5.19 6.88 -13.57
CA ALA A 529 -5.05 8.03 -12.60
C ALA A 529 -6.18 8.35 -11.49
N ASN A 530 -5.91 8.68 -10.20
CA ASN A 530 -6.74 8.18 -9.03
C ASN A 530 -7.96 8.98 -8.45
N TYR A 531 -9.13 8.32 -8.18
CA TYR A 531 -10.25 8.90 -7.39
C TYR A 531 -10.82 8.08 -6.18
N ILE A 532 -11.36 8.80 -5.18
CA ILE A 532 -12.29 8.30 -4.14
C ILE A 532 -13.70 8.17 -4.71
N LEU A 533 -14.07 9.14 -5.54
CA LEU A 533 -15.37 9.28 -6.19
C LEU A 533 -15.11 9.91 -7.57
N ASP A 534 -15.45 9.20 -8.63
CA ASP A 534 -15.56 9.73 -9.98
C ASP A 534 -17.00 9.60 -10.50
N SER A 535 -17.56 10.75 -10.87
CA SER A 535 -18.88 10.90 -11.46
C SER A 535 -18.92 12.18 -12.33
N PRO A 536 -19.85 12.30 -13.30
CA PRO A 536 -19.94 13.45 -14.19
C PRO A 536 -20.11 14.81 -13.49
N LYS A 537 -20.64 14.83 -12.25
CA LYS A 537 -20.86 16.07 -11.47
C LYS A 537 -20.00 16.20 -10.23
N CYS A 538 -19.17 15.21 -9.93
CA CYS A 538 -18.29 15.23 -8.77
C CYS A 538 -17.07 14.35 -8.98
N LYS A 539 -15.88 14.94 -8.84
CA LYS A 539 -14.61 14.22 -8.78
C LYS A 539 -13.90 14.54 -7.46
N ILE A 540 -13.56 13.53 -6.66
CA ILE A 540 -12.81 13.66 -5.40
C ILE A 540 -11.62 12.70 -5.45
N PRO A 541 -10.37 13.16 -5.42
CA PRO A 541 -9.19 12.30 -5.54
C PRO A 541 -8.89 11.50 -4.27
N GLU A 542 -8.27 10.32 -4.40
CA GLU A 542 -7.70 9.61 -3.23
C GLU A 542 -6.31 10.15 -2.91
N ILE A 543 -6.25 10.98 -1.86
CA ILE A 543 -5.00 11.53 -1.33
C ILE A 543 -4.38 10.53 -0.37
N ASP A 544 -3.09 10.21 -0.54
CA ASP A 544 -2.35 9.41 0.42
C ASP A 544 -2.35 10.08 1.81
N PRO A 545 -2.83 9.40 2.87
CA PRO A 545 -2.65 9.88 4.24
C PRO A 545 -1.21 10.25 4.60
N PHE A 546 -0.19 9.70 3.91
CA PHE A 546 1.23 9.92 4.19
C PHE A 546 2.01 10.64 3.06
N ASN A 547 1.34 11.43 2.21
CA ASN A 547 1.98 12.17 1.11
C ASN A 547 3.14 13.09 1.56
N GLU A 548 3.94 13.55 0.59
CA GLU A 548 5.08 14.44 0.88
C GLU A 548 4.70 15.77 1.54
N GLU A 549 3.53 16.35 1.25
CA GLU A 549 3.08 17.61 1.88
C GLU A 549 2.97 17.40 3.40
N PHE A 550 2.31 16.32 3.83
CA PHE A 550 2.16 15.94 5.23
C PHE A 550 3.48 15.52 5.90
N LEU A 551 4.40 14.91 5.15
CA LEU A 551 5.74 14.57 5.65
C LEU A 551 6.58 15.83 5.92
N LYS A 552 6.55 16.81 4.99
CA LYS A 552 7.35 18.05 5.07
C LYS A 552 7.01 18.88 6.32
N ILE A 553 5.73 18.95 6.71
CA ILE A 553 5.29 19.60 7.96
C ILE A 553 5.37 18.70 9.23
N ARG A 554 6.22 17.65 9.20
CA ARG A 554 6.60 16.80 10.37
C ARG A 554 5.44 16.12 11.11
N MET A 555 4.35 15.80 10.41
CA MET A 555 3.08 15.36 11.03
C MET A 555 3.10 13.98 11.70
N ILE A 556 4.09 13.13 11.42
CA ILE A 556 4.18 11.75 11.95
C ILE A 556 4.72 11.70 13.40
N ARG A 557 4.96 12.86 14.04
CA ARG A 557 5.37 12.93 15.45
C ARG A 557 4.24 12.49 16.38
N ARG A 558 4.47 11.35 17.04
CA ARG A 558 3.58 10.68 17.98
C ARG A 558 3.58 11.38 19.34
N ASP A 559 2.47 12.01 19.71
CA ASP A 559 2.29 12.52 21.08
C ASP A 559 1.92 11.37 22.03
N PRO A 560 2.57 11.26 23.21
CA PRO A 560 2.36 10.14 24.12
C PRO A 560 1.03 10.28 24.89
N TYR A 561 0.45 9.14 25.29
CA TYR A 561 -0.62 9.13 26.30
C TYR A 561 -0.12 9.73 27.61
N LEU A 562 -0.80 10.76 28.11
CA LEU A 562 -0.45 11.42 29.36
C LEU A 562 -1.34 10.90 30.48
N ARG A 563 -0.77 10.07 31.37
CA ARG A 563 -1.49 9.63 32.57
C ARG A 563 -1.81 10.84 33.46
N CYS A 564 -3.06 10.94 33.90
CA CYS A 564 -3.56 12.06 34.70
C CYS A 564 -3.27 11.90 36.20
N ASN A 565 -3.50 10.71 36.77
CA ASN A 565 -3.09 10.39 38.15
C ASN A 565 -1.70 9.72 38.22
N LYS A 566 -0.89 10.09 39.22
CA LYS A 566 0.38 9.41 39.56
C LYS A 566 0.16 8.08 40.29
N THR A 567 -0.93 7.94 41.05
CA THR A 567 -1.28 6.74 41.81
C THR A 567 -2.41 5.95 41.11
N GLU A 568 -2.90 4.87 41.73
CA GLU A 568 -4.16 4.26 41.33
C GLU A 568 -5.36 5.11 41.76
N ILE A 569 -6.49 4.95 41.07
CA ILE A 569 -7.76 5.57 41.46
C ILE A 569 -8.26 4.86 42.73
N LEU A 570 -8.59 5.63 43.78
CA LEU A 570 -9.00 5.10 45.08
C LEU A 570 -10.47 4.68 45.09
N SER A 571 -11.36 5.48 44.50
CA SER A 571 -12.81 5.24 44.53
C SER A 571 -13.36 4.80 43.18
N TYR A 572 -14.33 3.91 43.19
CA TYR A 572 -15.07 3.46 42.03
C TYR A 572 -16.54 3.21 42.41
N VAL A 573 -17.40 3.11 41.40
CA VAL A 573 -18.83 2.84 41.57
C VAL A 573 -19.19 1.60 40.77
N ASP A 574 -20.05 0.75 41.33
CA ASP A 574 -20.66 -0.37 40.61
C ASP A 574 -22.13 -0.55 41.02
N ARG A 575 -22.75 -1.64 40.54
CA ARG A 575 -24.06 -2.09 41.02
C ARG A 575 -23.95 -3.49 41.57
N ASN A 576 -24.57 -3.71 42.72
CA ASN A 576 -24.69 -5.02 43.33
C ASN A 576 -25.73 -5.90 42.59
N SER A 577 -25.94 -7.13 43.07
CA SER A 577 -26.94 -8.09 42.55
C SER A 577 -28.36 -7.54 42.52
N ASP A 578 -28.69 -6.64 43.45
CA ASP A 578 -30.02 -6.06 43.62
C ASP A 578 -30.20 -4.77 42.79
N ASN A 579 -29.27 -4.51 41.86
CA ASN A 579 -29.19 -3.31 41.02
C ASN A 579 -29.05 -1.99 41.83
N VAL A 580 -28.67 -2.09 43.11
CA VAL A 580 -28.37 -0.96 43.99
C VAL A 580 -26.96 -0.45 43.65
N THR A 581 -26.84 0.86 43.49
CA THR A 581 -25.56 1.52 43.18
C THR A 581 -24.75 1.72 44.45
N VAL A 582 -23.51 1.23 44.46
CA VAL A 582 -22.61 1.34 45.60
C VAL A 582 -21.34 2.07 45.20
N LEU A 583 -20.92 3.02 46.03
CA LEU A 583 -19.63 3.70 45.96
C LEU A 583 -18.65 2.98 46.88
N HIS A 584 -17.50 2.59 46.34
CA HIS A 584 -16.48 1.80 47.00
C HIS A 584 -15.15 2.54 47.14
N LEU A 585 -14.39 2.23 48.20
CA LEU A 585 -12.95 2.50 48.30
C LEU A 585 -12.15 1.22 48.03
N LYS A 586 -11.25 1.27 47.04
CA LYS A 586 -10.43 0.14 46.59
C LYS A 586 -9.49 -0.36 47.70
N LYS A 587 -9.60 -1.64 48.04
CA LYS A 587 -8.75 -2.33 49.02
C LYS A 587 -7.77 -3.31 48.35
N PRO A 588 -6.55 -3.51 48.88
CA PRO A 588 -5.93 -2.71 49.95
C PRO A 588 -5.70 -1.27 49.48
N PHE A 589 -5.80 -0.30 50.40
CA PHE A 589 -5.75 1.12 50.02
C PHE A 589 -4.43 1.46 49.29
N PRO A 590 -4.49 2.08 48.10
CA PRO A 590 -3.31 2.54 47.40
C PRO A 590 -2.58 3.59 48.24
N LEU A 591 -1.26 3.70 48.06
CA LEU A 591 -0.46 4.70 48.74
C LEU A 591 -0.71 6.08 48.11
N ILE A 592 -1.53 6.91 48.75
CA ILE A 592 -1.89 8.27 48.27
C ILE A 592 -1.05 9.27 49.04
N ASN A 593 -0.26 10.09 48.34
CA ASN A 593 0.67 11.07 48.93
C ASN A 593 1.47 10.49 50.13
N GLY A 594 1.96 9.25 49.99
CA GLY A 594 2.77 8.57 51.00
C GLY A 594 1.98 7.95 52.17
N THR A 595 0.65 7.82 52.08
CA THR A 595 -0.15 7.29 53.20
C THR A 595 -1.34 6.41 52.81
N ARG A 596 -1.83 5.64 53.80
CA ARG A 596 -3.04 4.79 53.75
C ARG A 596 -4.06 5.17 54.84
N SER A 597 -3.82 6.27 55.56
CA SER A 597 -4.66 6.77 56.66
C SER A 597 -5.20 8.14 56.26
N PHE A 598 -6.52 8.18 56.06
CA PHE A 598 -7.29 9.32 55.56
C PHE A 598 -8.78 9.10 55.84
N ASP A 599 -9.54 10.19 55.89
CA ASP A 599 -10.99 10.19 56.06
C ASP A 599 -11.66 10.60 54.75
N CYS A 600 -12.63 9.83 54.28
CA CYS A 600 -13.36 10.10 53.04
C CYS A 600 -14.80 10.52 53.30
N CYS A 601 -15.29 11.45 52.47
CA CYS A 601 -16.69 11.83 52.39
C CYS A 601 -17.12 11.98 50.93
N TYR A 602 -18.42 11.97 50.68
CA TYR A 602 -18.99 12.14 49.34
C TYR A 602 -20.08 13.22 49.32
N SER A 603 -20.19 13.95 48.22
CA SER A 603 -21.24 14.98 48.00
C SER A 603 -21.95 14.72 46.68
N TYR A 604 -23.28 14.78 46.66
CA TYR A 604 -24.04 14.69 45.43
C TYR A 604 -23.88 15.97 44.60
N ILE A 605 -23.82 15.82 43.28
CA ILE A 605 -23.71 16.89 42.31
C ILE A 605 -25.04 17.07 41.59
N THR A 606 -25.57 18.29 41.57
CA THR A 606 -26.77 18.66 40.83
C THR A 606 -26.49 19.83 39.90
N ARG A 607 -27.25 19.93 38.80
CA ARG A 607 -27.18 21.06 37.86
C ARG A 607 -27.54 22.35 38.60
N LYS A 608 -26.71 23.39 38.51
CA LYS A 608 -26.97 24.67 39.21
C LYS A 608 -28.04 25.46 38.49
N GLY A 609 -27.72 25.88 37.26
CA GLY A 609 -28.47 26.87 36.49
C GLY A 609 -28.60 28.22 37.19
N SER A 610 -28.75 29.29 36.43
CA SER A 610 -29.29 30.55 36.92
C SER A 610 -30.30 31.12 35.94
N ARG A 611 -31.07 32.13 36.36
CA ARG A 611 -32.05 32.80 35.50
C ARG A 611 -31.40 33.39 34.24
N ASP A 612 -30.14 33.81 34.33
CA ASP A 612 -29.39 34.45 33.24
C ASP A 612 -28.45 33.47 32.50
N LEU A 613 -28.12 32.34 33.11
CA LEU A 613 -27.20 31.32 32.58
C LEU A 613 -27.72 29.92 32.98
N PRO A 614 -28.74 29.39 32.27
CA PRO A 614 -29.47 28.21 32.74
C PRO A 614 -28.65 26.91 32.65
N ASP A 615 -27.61 26.89 31.80
CA ASP A 615 -26.77 25.73 31.53
C ASP A 615 -25.30 25.96 31.92
N VAL A 616 -25.06 26.57 33.08
CA VAL A 616 -23.71 26.80 33.59
C VAL A 616 -23.61 26.42 35.07
N GLY A 617 -22.66 25.54 35.37
CA GLY A 617 -22.24 25.18 36.72
C GLY A 617 -23.11 24.15 37.43
N PHE A 618 -22.57 23.67 38.54
CA PHE A 618 -23.16 22.66 39.40
C PHE A 618 -23.24 23.14 40.86
N LYS A 619 -24.04 22.44 41.67
CA LYS A 619 -24.11 22.56 43.13
C LYS A 619 -23.69 21.23 43.75
N THR A 620 -23.02 21.29 44.90
CA THR A 620 -22.68 20.12 45.72
C THR A 620 -23.54 20.08 46.99
N SER A 621 -23.98 18.90 47.42
CA SER A 621 -24.55 18.70 48.76
C SER A 621 -23.51 18.88 49.86
N GLN A 622 -23.94 18.84 51.12
CA GLN A 622 -23.04 18.56 52.24
C GLN A 622 -22.26 17.25 52.01
N CYS A 623 -21.01 17.20 52.46
CA CYS A 623 -20.17 16.01 52.34
C CYS A 623 -20.51 15.00 53.45
N ILE A 624 -20.95 13.81 53.05
CA ILE A 624 -21.40 12.71 53.91
C ILE A 624 -20.23 11.74 54.13
N PRO A 625 -19.76 11.52 55.37
CA PRO A 625 -18.65 10.60 55.64
C PRO A 625 -18.96 9.14 55.27
N PHE A 626 -17.95 8.40 54.78
CA PHE A 626 -18.03 6.95 54.58
C PHE A 626 -16.64 6.31 54.69
N GLN A 627 -16.57 5.06 55.18
CA GLN A 627 -15.29 4.38 55.48
C GLN A 627 -14.88 3.31 54.47
N ASN A 628 -15.84 2.61 53.86
CA ASN A 628 -15.60 1.50 52.95
C ASN A 628 -16.49 1.67 51.71
N ASP A 629 -17.77 1.42 51.92
CA ASP A 629 -18.78 1.28 50.89
C ASP A 629 -20.03 2.08 51.31
N THR A 630 -20.76 2.66 50.37
CA THR A 630 -22.00 3.41 50.67
C THR A 630 -22.96 3.41 49.48
N VAL A 631 -24.25 3.31 49.75
CA VAL A 631 -25.31 3.30 48.72
C VAL A 631 -25.57 4.72 48.23
N LEU A 632 -25.56 4.92 46.91
CA LEU A 632 -25.81 6.22 46.30
C LEU A 632 -27.28 6.41 45.93
N THR A 633 -27.83 7.56 46.28
CA THR A 633 -29.25 7.93 46.03
C THR A 633 -29.45 8.92 44.89
N GLN A 634 -28.36 9.46 44.33
CA GLN A 634 -28.36 10.35 43.15
C GLN A 634 -27.28 9.94 42.16
N ASP A 635 -27.38 10.46 40.94
CA ASP A 635 -26.66 9.94 39.78
C ASP A 635 -25.21 10.42 39.67
N THR A 636 -24.86 11.57 40.25
CA THR A 636 -23.50 12.12 40.18
C THR A 636 -22.97 12.42 41.58
N VAL A 637 -21.73 12.01 41.87
CA VAL A 637 -21.12 12.14 43.20
C VAL A 637 -19.66 12.59 43.11
N ASN A 638 -19.28 13.57 43.92
CA ASN A 638 -17.89 13.94 44.19
C ASN A 638 -17.42 13.19 45.45
N VAL A 639 -16.27 12.53 45.38
CA VAL A 639 -15.60 11.88 46.50
C VAL A 639 -14.40 12.73 46.89
N THR A 640 -14.30 13.10 48.16
CA THR A 640 -13.15 13.84 48.71
C THR A 640 -12.60 13.08 49.91
N CYS A 641 -11.29 12.81 49.89
CA CYS A 641 -10.58 12.21 51.01
C CYS A 641 -9.49 13.15 51.54
N THR A 642 -9.41 13.27 52.86
CA THR A 642 -8.54 14.22 53.55
C THR A 642 -7.65 13.54 54.57
N LYS A 643 -6.54 14.21 54.93
CA LYS A 643 -5.70 13.83 56.06
C LYS A 643 -5.29 15.09 56.80
N LYS A 644 -5.62 15.20 58.09
CA LYS A 644 -5.43 16.43 58.90
C LYS A 644 -5.99 17.67 58.18
N SER A 645 -7.23 17.55 57.68
CA SER A 645 -7.95 18.56 56.88
C SER A 645 -7.37 18.90 55.50
N THR A 646 -6.18 18.41 55.12
CA THR A 646 -5.64 18.56 53.77
C THR A 646 -6.29 17.54 52.83
N VAL A 647 -6.86 18.01 51.71
CA VAL A 647 -7.35 17.14 50.62
C VAL A 647 -6.19 16.38 49.99
N ILE A 648 -6.26 15.05 49.96
CA ILE A 648 -5.23 14.19 49.35
C ILE A 648 -5.71 13.41 48.12
N TYR A 649 -7.02 13.28 47.94
CA TYR A 649 -7.64 12.63 46.79
C TYR A 649 -9.03 13.23 46.54
N GLN A 650 -9.35 13.50 45.27
CA GLN A 650 -10.71 13.77 44.82
C GLN A 650 -10.97 13.05 43.50
N ASN A 651 -12.18 12.55 43.32
CA ASN A 651 -12.69 12.13 42.02
C ASN A 651 -14.21 12.27 41.94
N VAL A 652 -14.74 12.48 40.74
CA VAL A 652 -16.18 12.53 40.46
C VAL A 652 -16.57 11.29 39.69
N HIS A 653 -17.69 10.69 40.08
CA HIS A 653 -18.31 9.53 39.44
C HIS A 653 -19.73 9.87 38.99
N ASN A 654 -20.19 9.22 37.92
CA ASN A 654 -21.58 9.27 37.47
C ASN A 654 -22.11 7.84 37.27
N ILE A 655 -23.39 7.63 37.57
CA ILE A 655 -24.08 6.36 37.43
C ILE A 655 -25.39 6.59 36.69
N ILE A 656 -25.57 5.82 35.63
CA ILE A 656 -26.75 5.86 34.75
C ILE A 656 -27.87 5.07 35.42
N ARG A 657 -28.57 5.70 36.37
CA ARG A 657 -29.60 5.01 37.17
C ARG A 657 -30.87 4.76 36.35
N ILE A 658 -31.40 3.55 36.49
CA ILE A 658 -32.58 3.08 35.78
C ILE A 658 -33.82 3.72 36.41
N ASN A 659 -34.46 4.67 35.71
CA ASN A 659 -35.74 5.23 36.12
C ASN A 659 -36.89 4.35 35.56
N GLU A 660 -37.44 3.47 36.40
CA GLU A 660 -38.49 2.54 35.97
C GLU A 660 -39.73 3.24 35.41
N THR A 661 -40.16 4.36 36.01
CA THR A 661 -41.32 5.14 35.56
C THR A 661 -41.10 5.66 34.15
N MET A 662 -39.96 6.31 33.89
CA MET A 662 -39.55 6.75 32.55
C MET A 662 -39.48 5.58 31.57
N ILE A 663 -38.92 4.44 31.96
CA ILE A 663 -38.85 3.26 31.08
C ILE A 663 -40.26 2.72 30.77
N LYS A 664 -41.14 2.61 31.77
CA LYS A 664 -42.53 2.18 31.58
C LYS A 664 -43.27 3.13 30.62
N GLU A 665 -43.02 4.44 30.69
CA GLU A 665 -43.57 5.42 29.74
C GLU A 665 -42.98 5.26 28.33
N LYS A 666 -41.65 5.18 28.18
CA LYS A 666 -40.98 4.98 26.90
C LYS A 666 -41.41 3.67 26.23
N MET A 667 -41.62 2.61 27.01
CA MET A 667 -42.07 1.31 26.54
C MET A 667 -43.51 1.29 26.00
N ARG A 668 -44.38 2.24 26.39
CA ARG A 668 -45.72 2.40 25.77
C ARG A 668 -45.61 2.81 24.29
N ASN A 669 -44.56 3.56 23.95
CA ASN A 669 -44.27 4.04 22.60
C ASN A 669 -43.04 3.34 21.99
N ALA A 670 -42.66 2.17 22.50
CA ALA A 670 -41.47 1.48 22.02
C ALA A 670 -41.62 1.07 20.54
N PRO A 671 -40.57 1.21 19.72
CA PRO A 671 -40.55 0.65 18.38
C PRO A 671 -40.76 -0.87 18.41
N PRO A 672 -41.60 -1.45 17.54
CA PRO A 672 -41.69 -2.90 17.35
C PRO A 672 -40.36 -3.53 16.90
N LYS A 673 -39.51 -2.78 16.18
CA LYS A 673 -38.21 -3.25 15.65
C LYS A 673 -37.08 -2.27 16.01
N PRO A 674 -36.68 -2.16 17.30
CA PRO A 674 -35.76 -1.15 17.80
C PRO A 674 -34.37 -1.23 17.14
N LEU A 675 -34.03 -0.28 16.28
CA LEU A 675 -32.64 -0.04 15.87
C LEU A 675 -32.05 1.07 16.75
N SER A 676 -31.28 0.67 17.77
CA SER A 676 -30.55 1.59 18.65
C SER A 676 -29.38 2.26 17.91
N VAL A 677 -29.07 3.51 18.26
CA VAL A 677 -28.03 4.33 17.61
C VAL A 677 -27.06 4.90 18.67
N LEU A 678 -25.77 4.68 18.45
CA LEU A 678 -24.68 5.26 19.23
C LEU A 678 -23.76 6.08 18.32
N ILE A 679 -23.71 7.38 18.55
CA ILE A 679 -22.79 8.31 17.89
C ILE A 679 -21.59 8.55 18.82
N ILE A 680 -20.40 8.19 18.32
CA ILE A 680 -19.12 8.51 18.93
C ILE A 680 -18.48 9.62 18.10
N GLY A 681 -18.52 10.83 18.65
CA GLY A 681 -18.04 12.04 18.02
C GLY A 681 -16.60 12.35 18.41
N ILE A 682 -15.76 12.62 17.42
CA ILE A 682 -14.42 13.19 17.64
C ILE A 682 -14.35 14.49 16.85
N ASP A 683 -14.11 15.60 17.53
CA ASP A 683 -14.01 16.93 16.96
C ASP A 683 -12.81 17.06 16.00
N SER A 684 -12.93 17.84 14.92
CA SER A 684 -11.80 18.30 14.10
C SER A 684 -10.93 17.21 13.43
N ILE A 685 -11.44 15.99 13.23
CA ILE A 685 -10.66 14.87 12.69
C ILE A 685 -11.11 14.44 11.29
N SER A 686 -10.26 14.74 10.31
CA SER A 686 -10.43 14.30 8.93
C SER A 686 -10.26 12.78 8.80
N ARG A 687 -10.80 12.20 7.73
CA ARG A 687 -10.56 10.80 7.38
C ARG A 687 -9.07 10.45 7.34
N LEU A 688 -8.26 11.28 6.66
CA LEU A 688 -6.83 11.03 6.47
C LEU A 688 -6.04 11.23 7.77
N ASN A 689 -6.43 12.20 8.60
CA ASN A 689 -5.84 12.38 9.92
C ASN A 689 -6.10 11.16 10.80
N PHE A 690 -7.34 10.66 10.86
CA PHE A 690 -7.68 9.46 11.63
C PHE A 690 -6.85 8.23 11.21
N ILE A 691 -6.62 8.03 9.90
CA ILE A 691 -5.75 6.96 9.40
C ILE A 691 -4.28 7.16 9.85
N ARG A 692 -3.78 8.39 9.86
CA ARG A 692 -2.41 8.71 10.32
C ARG A 692 -2.24 8.55 11.83
N THR A 693 -3.18 9.05 12.61
CA THR A 693 -3.00 9.32 14.05
C THR A 693 -3.76 8.34 14.94
N MET A 694 -4.81 7.70 14.45
CA MET A 694 -5.54 6.64 15.14
C MET A 694 -5.50 5.28 14.40
N PRO A 695 -4.32 4.78 13.99
CA PRO A 695 -4.20 3.61 13.13
C PRO A 695 -4.65 2.30 13.80
N GLN A 696 -4.53 2.15 15.13
CA GLN A 696 -5.02 0.95 15.82
C GLN A 696 -6.56 0.94 15.85
N THR A 697 -7.16 2.10 16.09
CA THR A 697 -8.61 2.30 16.06
C THR A 697 -9.15 2.05 14.65
N TYR A 698 -8.57 2.68 13.63
CA TYR A 698 -8.98 2.49 12.24
C TYR A 698 -8.90 1.03 11.80
N ALA A 699 -7.78 0.35 12.08
CA ALA A 699 -7.62 -1.07 11.77
C ALA A 699 -8.63 -1.95 12.53
N PHE A 700 -8.96 -1.62 13.78
CA PHE A 700 -10.00 -2.32 14.54
C PHE A 700 -11.39 -2.11 13.91
N LEU A 701 -11.77 -0.86 13.61
CA LEU A 701 -13.09 -0.55 13.02
C LEU A 701 -13.25 -1.24 11.65
N ALA A 702 -12.27 -1.13 10.77
CA ALA A 702 -12.28 -1.77 9.45
C ALA A 702 -12.43 -3.29 9.54
N LYS A 703 -11.63 -3.96 10.41
CA LYS A 703 -11.72 -5.42 10.64
C LYS A 703 -13.08 -5.87 11.21
N ASN A 704 -13.84 -4.96 11.83
CA ASN A 704 -15.14 -5.27 12.44
C ASN A 704 -16.35 -4.82 11.58
N ASN A 705 -16.15 -4.59 10.28
CA ASN A 705 -17.18 -4.22 9.30
C ASN A 705 -17.81 -2.82 9.52
N PHE A 706 -17.08 -1.88 10.13
CA PHE A 706 -17.47 -0.48 10.02
C PHE A 706 -17.21 -0.01 8.58
N ILE A 707 -18.25 0.48 7.91
CA ILE A 707 -18.18 0.95 6.52
C ILE A 707 -17.79 2.43 6.54
N GLU A 708 -16.63 2.73 5.97
CA GLU A 708 -16.12 4.09 5.78
C GLU A 708 -16.87 4.82 4.65
N MET A 709 -17.51 5.93 4.97
CA MET A 709 -18.18 6.84 4.02
C MET A 709 -17.16 7.84 3.47
N LYS A 710 -16.44 7.44 2.42
CA LYS A 710 -15.28 8.20 1.92
C LYS A 710 -15.62 9.56 1.32
N GLY A 711 -16.84 9.74 0.78
CA GLY A 711 -17.32 11.00 0.21
C GLY A 711 -18.05 11.91 1.19
N TYR A 712 -17.98 11.63 2.50
CA TYR A 712 -18.61 12.47 3.52
C TYR A 712 -17.93 13.84 3.59
N THR A 713 -18.73 14.90 3.43
CA THR A 713 -18.27 16.29 3.31
C THR A 713 -19.11 17.21 4.21
N LYS A 714 -18.44 18.13 4.92
CA LYS A 714 -19.08 19.11 5.81
C LYS A 714 -19.92 20.15 5.05
N ILE A 715 -20.81 20.86 5.76
CA ILE A 715 -21.70 21.87 5.16
C ILE A 715 -21.46 23.31 5.67
N ALA A 716 -20.60 23.49 6.68
CA ALA A 716 -20.25 24.79 7.26
C ALA A 716 -18.79 24.78 7.79
N ASP A 717 -18.30 25.91 8.29
CA ASP A 717 -16.93 25.99 8.83
C ASP A 717 -16.76 25.15 10.10
N ASN A 718 -17.49 25.50 11.16
CA ASN A 718 -17.25 25.06 12.54
C ASN A 718 -18.26 24.02 13.06
N THR A 719 -17.99 23.51 14.26
CA THR A 719 -18.73 22.46 14.96
C THR A 719 -20.21 22.76 15.16
N TYR A 720 -20.59 23.98 15.57
CA TYR A 720 -21.98 24.31 15.87
C TYR A 720 -22.86 24.20 14.62
N GLU A 721 -22.52 24.91 13.54
CA GLU A 721 -23.28 24.87 12.29
C GLU A 721 -23.36 23.46 11.69
N ASN A 722 -22.29 22.66 11.74
CA ASN A 722 -22.33 21.28 11.24
C ASN A 722 -23.18 20.36 12.14
N LEU A 723 -22.98 20.37 13.46
CA LEU A 723 -23.73 19.50 14.36
C LEU A 723 -25.21 19.89 14.49
N VAL A 724 -25.55 21.17 14.64
CA VAL A 724 -26.95 21.59 14.70
C VAL A 724 -27.69 21.27 13.40
N SER A 725 -27.01 21.31 12.25
CA SER A 725 -27.57 20.88 10.95
C SER A 725 -27.77 19.36 10.88
N LEU A 726 -26.80 18.56 11.38
CA LEU A 726 -26.93 17.10 11.50
C LEU A 726 -28.10 16.70 12.41
N LEU A 727 -28.40 17.53 13.42
CA LEU A 727 -29.41 17.25 14.44
C LEU A 727 -30.79 17.82 14.09
N THR A 728 -30.90 18.85 13.26
CA THR A 728 -32.18 19.52 12.97
C THR A 728 -32.62 19.45 11.50
N GLY A 729 -31.70 19.13 10.59
CA GLY A 729 -31.95 19.17 9.15
C GLY A 729 -32.19 20.57 8.57
N LEU A 730 -32.00 21.63 9.37
CA LEU A 730 -32.29 23.02 9.01
C LEU A 730 -31.19 23.65 8.15
N ARG A 731 -31.55 24.67 7.35
CA ARG A 731 -30.56 25.52 6.67
C ARG A 731 -29.81 26.40 7.66
N LEU A 732 -28.58 26.76 7.30
CA LEU A 732 -27.74 27.72 8.04
C LEU A 732 -28.46 29.04 8.36
N ASN A 733 -29.26 29.57 7.43
CA ASN A 733 -30.03 30.80 7.64
C ASN A 733 -31.34 30.61 8.45
N GLU A 734 -31.84 29.38 8.60
CA GLU A 734 -33.03 29.09 9.40
C GLU A 734 -32.70 28.91 10.88
N ILE A 735 -31.47 28.48 11.23
CA ILE A 735 -31.05 28.21 12.60
C ILE A 735 -31.25 29.43 13.52
N PRO A 736 -30.76 30.66 13.22
CA PRO A 736 -30.94 31.81 14.12
C PRO A 736 -32.41 32.14 14.40
N GLN A 737 -33.30 31.91 13.42
CA GLN A 737 -34.72 32.21 13.51
C GLN A 737 -35.50 31.17 14.31
N LYS A 738 -35.25 29.87 14.04
CA LYS A 738 -35.95 28.74 14.65
C LYS A 738 -35.37 28.31 15.99
N CYS A 739 -34.04 28.30 16.12
CA CYS A 739 -33.33 27.92 17.33
C CYS A 739 -33.04 29.09 18.28
N GLN A 740 -33.02 30.34 17.80
CA GLN A 740 -32.88 31.54 18.66
C GLN A 740 -31.80 31.41 19.75
N ASP A 741 -30.64 30.90 19.36
CA ASP A 741 -29.65 30.30 20.26
C ASP A 741 -28.93 31.27 21.22
N GLN A 742 -29.11 32.57 21.00
CA GLN A 742 -28.73 33.68 21.87
C GLN A 742 -29.79 34.00 22.95
N LYS A 743 -30.93 33.30 22.96
CA LYS A 743 -32.03 33.50 23.93
C LYS A 743 -32.17 32.29 24.85
N ILE A 744 -32.52 32.55 26.10
CA ILE A 744 -32.96 31.53 27.06
C ILE A 744 -34.18 30.79 26.48
N GLY A 745 -34.23 29.47 26.64
CA GLY A 745 -35.24 28.61 26.03
C GLY A 745 -35.10 28.42 24.52
N GLY A 746 -34.11 29.03 23.86
CA GLY A 746 -33.96 29.00 22.40
C GLY A 746 -33.66 27.59 21.90
N LEU A 747 -32.53 27.03 22.34
CA LEU A 747 -32.09 25.68 21.94
C LEU A 747 -33.11 24.60 22.36
N ASP A 748 -33.85 24.83 23.45
CA ASP A 748 -34.98 24.01 23.90
C ASP A 748 -36.13 23.96 22.90
N ARG A 749 -36.24 24.94 21.99
CA ARG A 749 -37.23 24.96 20.88
C ARG A 749 -36.69 24.39 19.56
N CYS A 750 -35.37 24.16 19.41
CA CYS A 750 -34.81 23.54 18.21
C CYS A 750 -35.47 22.17 17.93
N PRO A 751 -35.77 21.81 16.66
CA PRO A 751 -36.30 20.50 16.29
C PRO A 751 -35.17 19.44 16.23
N MET A 752 -34.49 19.23 17.36
CA MET A 752 -33.37 18.28 17.47
C MET A 752 -33.88 16.83 17.35
N ILE A 753 -33.19 16.02 16.55
CA ILE A 753 -33.58 14.64 16.20
C ILE A 753 -33.69 13.73 17.43
N TRP A 754 -32.95 13.99 18.51
CA TRP A 754 -33.11 13.27 19.77
C TRP A 754 -34.51 13.44 20.39
N LYS A 755 -35.24 14.52 20.11
CA LYS A 755 -36.64 14.68 20.53
C LYS A 755 -37.56 13.73 19.75
N ASN A 756 -37.26 13.50 18.48
CA ASN A 756 -37.97 12.54 17.64
C ASN A 756 -37.71 11.12 18.15
N PHE A 757 -36.46 10.74 18.44
CA PHE A 757 -36.14 9.49 19.11
C PHE A 757 -36.84 9.36 20.48
N SER A 758 -36.73 10.37 21.35
CA SER A 758 -37.33 10.39 22.68
C SER A 758 -38.85 10.20 22.68
N SER A 759 -39.57 10.88 21.78
CA SER A 759 -41.03 10.74 21.62
C SER A 759 -41.46 9.40 21.02
N ASN A 760 -40.56 8.72 20.30
CA ASN A 760 -40.77 7.39 19.71
C ASN A 760 -40.18 6.27 20.61
N GLY A 761 -40.18 6.46 21.94
CA GLY A 761 -39.83 5.42 22.90
C GLY A 761 -38.35 5.11 23.06
N TYR A 762 -37.44 5.93 22.52
CA TYR A 762 -36.00 5.78 22.77
C TYR A 762 -35.55 6.50 24.04
N ILE A 763 -34.63 5.86 24.77
CA ILE A 763 -33.87 6.48 25.84
C ILE A 763 -32.71 7.26 25.21
N THR A 764 -32.56 8.53 25.58
CA THR A 764 -31.64 9.47 24.92
C THR A 764 -30.51 9.93 25.82
N ALA A 765 -29.31 10.12 25.25
CA ALA A 765 -28.13 10.58 25.98
C ALA A 765 -27.31 11.62 25.20
N PHE A 766 -26.76 12.60 25.91
CA PHE A 766 -25.84 13.60 25.35
C PHE A 766 -24.74 14.02 26.34
N VAL A 767 -23.50 14.13 25.83
CA VAL A 767 -22.35 14.72 26.54
C VAL A 767 -21.30 15.24 25.55
N GLU A 768 -20.61 16.31 25.98
CA GLU A 768 -19.39 16.85 25.36
C GLU A 768 -18.31 16.98 26.45
N ASP A 769 -17.04 16.79 26.09
CA ASP A 769 -15.90 17.21 26.94
C ASP A 769 -15.45 18.66 26.64
N ALA A 770 -14.42 19.13 27.35
CA ALA A 770 -13.82 20.46 27.17
C ALA A 770 -14.84 21.60 27.28
N ILE A 771 -15.55 21.67 28.42
CA ILE A 771 -16.78 22.47 28.60
C ILE A 771 -16.68 23.92 28.10
N ARG A 772 -15.52 24.56 28.26
CA ARG A 772 -15.27 25.94 27.79
C ARG A 772 -15.57 26.14 26.30
N ILE A 773 -15.42 25.11 25.46
CA ILE A 773 -15.67 25.15 24.00
C ILE A 773 -16.88 24.30 23.55
N SER A 774 -17.67 23.77 24.50
CA SER A 774 -18.84 22.92 24.20
C SER A 774 -19.81 23.58 23.22
N THR A 775 -20.25 22.80 22.24
CA THR A 775 -20.93 23.23 21.00
C THR A 775 -22.15 24.11 21.28
N PHE A 776 -22.95 23.73 22.29
CA PHE A 776 -24.21 24.40 22.60
C PHE A 776 -24.10 25.52 23.65
N ASN A 777 -22.88 25.86 24.10
CA ASN A 777 -22.65 26.90 25.12
C ASN A 777 -21.57 27.93 24.75
N TYR A 778 -20.73 27.63 23.77
CA TYR A 778 -19.75 28.57 23.25
C TYR A 778 -20.44 29.69 22.46
N ASN A 779 -20.53 30.87 23.09
CA ASN A 779 -21.35 32.00 22.62
C ASN A 779 -22.80 31.62 22.31
N LYS A 780 -23.42 30.87 23.23
CA LYS A 780 -24.84 30.45 23.24
C LYS A 780 -25.34 30.47 24.70
N MET A 781 -26.65 30.49 24.90
CA MET A 781 -27.24 30.44 26.25
C MET A 781 -27.25 29.03 26.87
N GLY A 782 -27.04 27.99 26.05
CA GLY A 782 -27.26 26.60 26.45
C GLY A 782 -28.74 26.22 26.46
N PHE A 783 -29.01 24.98 26.88
CA PHE A 783 -30.37 24.48 27.08
C PHE A 783 -30.92 24.95 28.43
N SER A 784 -32.18 25.33 28.49
CA SER A 784 -32.84 25.67 29.76
C SER A 784 -33.12 24.42 30.57
N GLU A 785 -33.62 23.38 29.92
CA GLU A 785 -33.84 22.05 30.50
C GLU A 785 -32.83 21.02 29.96
N PRO A 786 -32.64 19.87 30.62
CA PRO A 786 -31.85 18.77 30.05
C PRO A 786 -32.38 18.37 28.67
N PRO A 787 -31.57 18.40 27.59
CA PRO A 787 -32.05 18.18 26.22
C PRO A 787 -32.36 16.70 25.91
N THR A 788 -31.87 15.79 26.73
CA THR A 788 -31.96 14.32 26.61
C THR A 788 -32.24 13.70 27.98
N ASP A 789 -32.76 12.47 28.00
CA ASP A 789 -33.13 11.77 29.24
C ASP A 789 -31.93 11.62 30.20
N TYR A 790 -30.73 11.40 29.65
CA TYR A 790 -29.45 11.47 30.36
C TYR A 790 -28.59 12.60 29.78
N TYR A 791 -28.28 13.61 30.60
CA TYR A 791 -27.46 14.75 30.20
C TYR A 791 -26.28 14.93 31.16
N PHE A 792 -25.08 14.55 30.72
CA PHE A 792 -23.93 14.38 31.62
C PHE A 792 -23.06 15.63 31.80
N LYS A 793 -23.50 16.79 31.32
CA LYS A 793 -22.72 18.03 31.43
C LYS A 793 -22.36 18.42 32.88
N PRO A 794 -23.26 18.35 33.89
CA PRO A 794 -22.89 18.68 35.27
C PRO A 794 -21.78 17.78 35.84
N TYR A 795 -21.70 16.53 35.38
CA TYR A 795 -20.61 15.61 35.71
C TYR A 795 -19.28 16.06 35.08
N MET A 796 -19.29 16.45 33.80
CA MET A 796 -18.08 16.95 33.13
C MET A 796 -17.60 18.29 33.68
N GLU A 797 -18.51 19.21 34.03
CA GLU A 797 -18.19 20.45 34.74
C GLU A 797 -17.54 20.18 36.10
N ALA A 798 -18.11 19.26 36.89
CA ALA A 798 -17.55 18.88 38.19
C ALA A 798 -16.20 18.16 38.06
N ALA A 799 -16.01 17.35 37.01
CA ALA A 799 -14.74 16.69 36.72
C ALA A 799 -13.64 17.67 36.30
N GLU A 800 -13.94 18.71 35.51
CA GLU A 800 -12.98 19.77 35.21
C GLU A 800 -12.68 20.63 36.45
N ALA A 801 -13.66 20.84 37.34
CA ALA A 801 -13.48 21.58 38.59
C ALA A 801 -12.55 20.89 39.62
N LEU A 802 -12.25 19.59 39.47
CA LEU A 802 -11.21 18.90 40.24
C LEU A 802 -9.78 19.38 39.94
N GLY A 803 -9.61 20.20 38.90
CA GLY A 803 -8.33 20.62 38.37
C GLY A 803 -8.04 19.97 37.03
N VAL A 804 -7.62 20.80 36.07
CA VAL A 804 -7.35 20.38 34.69
C VAL A 804 -5.86 20.34 34.39
N ARG A 805 -5.39 19.28 33.73
CA ARG A 805 -4.08 19.30 33.08
C ARG A 805 -4.27 19.78 31.65
N ILE A 806 -3.89 21.03 31.40
CA ILE A 806 -3.89 21.58 30.04
C ILE A 806 -2.78 20.92 29.23
N TYR A 807 -3.14 20.33 28.09
CA TYR A 807 -2.22 19.90 27.05
C TYR A 807 -2.71 20.50 25.74
N HIS A 808 -1.82 21.10 24.95
CA HIS A 808 -2.19 21.68 23.64
C HIS A 808 -3.38 22.65 23.70
N LYS A 809 -3.42 23.46 24.77
CA LYS A 809 -4.45 24.47 25.11
C LYS A 809 -5.87 23.93 25.43
N LEU A 810 -6.03 22.63 25.65
CA LEU A 810 -7.31 21.99 26.03
C LEU A 810 -7.19 21.19 27.34
N PRO A 811 -8.30 20.99 28.08
CA PRO A 811 -8.32 20.17 29.31
C PRO A 811 -8.22 18.68 28.95
N TYR A 812 -7.00 18.17 28.86
CA TYR A 812 -6.73 16.76 28.54
C TYR A 812 -7.06 15.85 29.73
N CYS A 813 -6.72 16.29 30.94
CA CYS A 813 -7.16 15.66 32.18
C CYS A 813 -8.25 16.48 32.85
N ALA A 814 -9.27 15.79 33.37
CA ALA A 814 -10.32 16.32 34.24
C ALA A 814 -10.24 15.57 35.57
N GLY A 815 -9.48 16.12 36.53
CA GLY A 815 -9.05 15.42 37.73
C GLY A 815 -8.10 14.23 37.43
N PRO A 816 -8.30 13.06 38.07
CA PRO A 816 -7.37 11.92 37.96
C PRO A 816 -7.46 11.13 36.64
N GLU A 817 -8.38 11.46 35.74
CA GLU A 817 -8.69 10.74 34.49
C GLU A 817 -8.63 11.67 33.26
N THR A 818 -8.48 11.13 32.05
CA THR A 818 -8.56 11.95 30.84
C THR A 818 -10.02 12.34 30.54
N SER A 819 -10.24 13.55 30.01
CA SER A 819 -11.60 14.06 29.76
C SER A 819 -12.36 13.17 28.76
N ALA A 820 -11.67 12.69 27.72
CA ALA A 820 -12.25 11.78 26.75
C ALA A 820 -12.49 10.34 27.28
N GLU A 821 -11.65 9.80 28.17
CA GLU A 821 -11.98 8.50 28.81
C GLU A 821 -13.28 8.58 29.62
N ARG A 822 -13.55 9.70 30.29
CA ARG A 822 -14.84 9.91 30.98
C ARG A 822 -16.02 9.84 30.02
N VAL A 823 -15.92 10.47 28.85
CA VAL A 823 -16.96 10.41 27.80
C VAL A 823 -17.14 9.00 27.24
N LEU A 824 -16.04 8.27 26.99
CA LEU A 824 -16.09 6.88 26.51
C LEU A 824 -16.68 5.93 27.56
N ASN A 825 -16.34 6.11 28.83
CA ASN A 825 -16.90 5.32 29.93
C ASN A 825 -18.42 5.53 30.03
N LEU A 826 -18.89 6.79 30.04
CA LEU A 826 -20.32 7.11 29.99
C LEU A 826 -21.01 6.48 28.77
N ALA A 827 -20.38 6.50 27.59
CA ALA A 827 -20.92 5.89 26.38
C ALA A 827 -21.12 4.38 26.53
N ARG A 828 -20.14 3.68 27.12
CA ARG A 828 -20.19 2.24 27.40
C ARG A 828 -21.22 1.92 28.47
N ASP A 829 -21.23 2.66 29.58
CA ASP A 829 -22.15 2.43 30.70
C ASP A 829 -23.60 2.67 30.29
N PHE A 830 -23.84 3.60 29.36
CA PHE A 830 -25.17 3.89 28.81
C PHE A 830 -25.71 2.71 27.99
N VAL A 831 -24.95 2.27 26.97
CA VAL A 831 -25.41 1.20 26.06
C VAL A 831 -25.38 -0.19 26.70
N THR A 832 -24.58 -0.40 27.75
CA THR A 832 -24.63 -1.63 28.56
C THR A 832 -25.82 -1.63 29.51
N THR A 833 -26.10 -0.51 30.21
CA THR A 833 -27.28 -0.37 31.09
C THR A 833 -28.58 -0.58 30.32
N PHE A 834 -28.70 0.00 29.12
CA PHE A 834 -29.92 -0.04 28.31
C PHE A 834 -29.83 -1.00 27.11
N LYS A 835 -29.04 -2.07 27.24
CA LYS A 835 -28.80 -3.05 26.17
C LYS A 835 -30.08 -3.72 25.64
N ASN A 836 -31.14 -3.75 26.44
CA ASN A 836 -32.43 -4.35 26.12
C ASN A 836 -33.49 -3.32 25.72
N GLN A 837 -33.11 -2.05 25.54
CA GLN A 837 -34.02 -0.94 25.20
C GLN A 837 -33.54 -0.19 23.96
N SER A 838 -34.48 0.47 23.28
CA SER A 838 -34.22 1.44 22.22
C SER A 838 -33.42 2.63 22.76
N THR A 839 -32.22 2.87 22.25
CA THR A 839 -31.32 3.95 22.70
C THR A 839 -30.85 4.85 21.55
N PHE A 840 -30.73 6.16 21.82
CA PHE A 840 -30.11 7.13 20.93
C PHE A 840 -29.12 7.99 21.74
N GLY A 841 -27.82 7.80 21.55
CA GLY A 841 -26.78 8.49 22.32
C GLY A 841 -25.76 9.21 21.46
N ILE A 842 -25.38 10.43 21.86
CA ILE A 842 -24.28 11.21 21.26
C ILE A 842 -23.24 11.50 22.34
N PHE A 843 -22.02 11.04 22.12
CA PHE A 843 -20.90 11.19 23.04
C PHE A 843 -19.74 11.85 22.29
N TRP A 844 -19.48 13.13 22.59
CA TRP A 844 -18.58 14.00 21.82
C TRP A 844 -17.28 14.30 22.57
N MET A 845 -16.14 14.23 21.87
CA MET A 845 -14.81 14.47 22.44
C MET A 845 -14.03 15.48 21.59
N SER A 846 -13.57 16.54 22.23
CA SER A 846 -12.73 17.61 21.65
C SER A 846 -11.35 17.71 22.31
N SER A 847 -11.22 17.26 23.57
CA SER A 847 -10.03 17.45 24.42
C SER A 847 -8.69 16.96 23.84
N PHE A 848 -8.71 16.00 22.91
CA PHE A 848 -7.51 15.40 22.31
C PHE A 848 -7.34 15.65 20.81
N SER A 849 -8.23 16.41 20.15
CA SER A 849 -8.24 16.54 18.69
C SER A 849 -8.34 17.98 18.17
N HIS A 850 -9.17 18.84 18.80
CA HIS A 850 -9.57 20.14 18.22
C HIS A 850 -8.41 21.07 17.83
N ASN A 851 -7.40 21.23 18.68
CA ASN A 851 -6.35 22.25 18.45
C ASN A 851 -5.11 21.78 17.67
N TYR A 852 -4.77 20.48 17.70
CA TYR A 852 -3.49 19.99 17.16
C TYR A 852 -3.60 18.57 16.57
N LEU A 853 -3.35 18.46 15.27
CA LEU A 853 -3.47 17.27 14.40
C LEU A 853 -2.90 15.96 14.93
N ARG A 854 -1.95 16.01 15.86
CA ARG A 854 -1.08 14.89 16.27
C ARG A 854 -1.41 14.33 17.66
N VAL A 855 -2.23 15.05 18.43
CA VAL A 855 -2.69 14.65 19.77
C VAL A 855 -3.61 13.42 19.77
N PRO A 856 -4.40 13.11 18.72
CA PRO A 856 -5.17 11.86 18.66
C PRO A 856 -4.32 10.59 18.74
N TYR A 857 -3.02 10.66 18.42
CA TYR A 857 -2.10 9.56 18.65
C TYR A 857 -2.01 9.14 20.12
N SER A 858 -2.20 10.08 21.06
CA SER A 858 -2.20 9.78 22.49
C SER A 858 -3.38 8.91 22.92
N MET A 859 -4.52 8.99 22.21
CA MET A 859 -5.78 8.33 22.57
C MET A 859 -6.12 7.10 21.70
N ASP A 860 -5.42 6.87 20.59
CA ASP A 860 -5.65 5.74 19.67
C ASP A 860 -5.82 4.38 20.38
N LYS A 861 -4.94 4.04 21.32
CA LYS A 861 -5.06 2.77 22.07
C LYS A 861 -6.37 2.71 22.88
N LYS A 862 -6.75 3.79 23.54
CA LYS A 862 -7.93 3.87 24.43
C LYS A 862 -9.23 3.80 23.65
N VAL A 863 -9.32 4.51 22.53
CA VAL A 863 -10.51 4.46 21.65
C VAL A 863 -10.64 3.07 21.00
N LYS A 864 -9.53 2.44 20.59
CA LYS A 864 -9.52 1.03 20.15
C LYS A 864 -9.94 0.04 21.25
N GLU A 865 -9.61 0.30 22.52
CA GLU A 865 -10.02 -0.53 23.66
C GLU A 865 -11.53 -0.42 23.90
N PHE A 866 -12.08 0.79 23.95
CA PHE A 866 -13.52 1.04 24.02
C PHE A 866 -14.33 0.28 22.95
N PHE A 867 -13.96 0.36 21.67
CA PHE A 867 -14.66 -0.39 20.61
C PHE A 867 -14.48 -1.92 20.71
N ALA A 868 -13.39 -2.39 21.32
CA ALA A 868 -13.19 -3.81 21.60
C ALA A 868 -14.13 -4.29 22.72
N ASP A 869 -14.35 -3.48 23.75
CA ASP A 869 -15.27 -3.79 24.84
C ASP A 869 -16.73 -3.77 24.36
N LEU A 870 -17.15 -2.76 23.58
CA LEU A 870 -18.48 -2.76 22.93
C LEU A 870 -18.73 -4.03 22.09
N LYS A 871 -17.71 -4.55 21.41
CA LYS A 871 -17.82 -5.81 20.67
C LYS A 871 -17.94 -7.00 21.63
N LYS A 872 -17.08 -7.08 22.64
CA LYS A 872 -17.04 -8.16 23.63
C LYS A 872 -18.36 -8.28 24.40
N GLU A 873 -18.98 -7.15 24.72
CA GLU A 873 -20.27 -7.05 25.41
C GLU A 873 -21.47 -7.28 24.48
N GLY A 874 -21.23 -7.45 23.18
CA GLY A 874 -22.26 -7.74 22.18
C GLY A 874 -23.10 -6.52 21.77
N ILE A 875 -22.69 -5.31 22.11
CA ILE A 875 -23.41 -4.07 21.76
C ILE A 875 -23.50 -3.90 20.23
N LEU A 876 -22.42 -4.24 19.51
CA LEU A 876 -22.39 -4.21 18.04
C LEU A 876 -23.35 -5.20 17.35
N ASN A 877 -24.01 -6.09 18.10
CA ASN A 877 -24.99 -7.02 17.52
C ASN A 877 -26.36 -6.37 17.28
N ASN A 878 -26.73 -5.35 18.06
CA ASN A 878 -28.06 -4.71 18.05
C ASN A 878 -28.03 -3.17 17.89
N THR A 879 -26.88 -2.51 18.09
CA THR A 879 -26.74 -1.05 17.98
C THR A 879 -26.02 -0.64 16.70
N MET A 880 -26.59 0.31 15.96
CA MET A 880 -25.90 1.06 14.90
C MET A 880 -24.89 2.01 15.54
N VAL A 881 -23.60 1.76 15.33
CA VAL A 881 -22.53 2.61 15.87
C VAL A 881 -21.95 3.46 14.74
N ILE A 882 -22.00 4.77 14.91
CA ILE A 882 -21.49 5.76 13.97
C ILE A 882 -20.30 6.46 14.63
N VAL A 883 -19.12 6.32 14.04
CA VAL A 883 -17.92 7.09 14.41
C VAL A 883 -17.83 8.25 13.44
N LEU A 884 -17.98 9.49 13.92
CA LEU A 884 -18.05 10.66 13.05
C LEU A 884 -17.30 11.87 13.59
N SER A 885 -16.97 12.77 12.67
CA SER A 885 -16.48 14.10 12.96
C SER A 885 -17.33 15.14 12.21
N ASP A 886 -17.27 16.37 12.69
CA ASP A 886 -17.97 17.55 12.20
C ASP A 886 -17.20 18.26 11.07
N HIS A 887 -15.88 18.38 11.22
CA HIS A 887 -14.95 18.92 10.23
C HIS A 887 -13.54 18.34 10.42
N GLY A 888 -12.63 18.56 9.47
CA GLY A 888 -11.19 18.36 9.74
C GLY A 888 -10.60 19.53 10.53
N ILE A 889 -9.30 19.48 10.86
CA ILE A 889 -8.72 20.57 11.67
C ILE A 889 -8.78 21.91 10.92
N ARG A 890 -9.10 22.97 11.65
CA ARG A 890 -9.13 24.36 11.15
C ARG A 890 -7.89 25.18 11.54
N PHE A 891 -6.82 24.53 11.97
CA PHE A 891 -5.62 25.19 12.52
C PHE A 891 -4.29 24.56 12.03
N GLY A 892 -3.24 25.37 12.04
CA GLY A 892 -1.86 24.95 11.80
C GLY A 892 -1.47 24.77 10.32
N GLU A 893 -0.20 24.43 10.11
CA GLU A 893 0.47 24.43 8.79
C GLU A 893 -0.20 23.54 7.74
N ILE A 894 -0.97 22.52 8.12
CA ILE A 894 -1.65 21.64 7.15
C ILE A 894 -2.58 22.42 6.22
N ARG A 895 -3.20 23.52 6.69
CA ARG A 895 -4.11 24.33 5.88
C ARG A 895 -3.42 24.93 4.65
N LYS A 896 -2.10 25.12 4.69
CA LYS A 896 -1.29 25.61 3.56
C LYS A 896 -1.03 24.53 2.49
N THR A 897 -1.40 23.28 2.74
CA THR A 897 -1.21 22.13 1.85
C THR A 897 -2.48 21.80 1.08
N ARG A 898 -2.35 21.24 -0.13
CA ARG A 898 -3.51 20.81 -0.92
C ARG A 898 -4.25 19.68 -0.21
N GLY A 899 -3.53 18.75 0.41
CA GLY A 899 -4.12 17.71 1.26
C GLY A 899 -4.96 18.28 2.40
N GLY A 900 -4.50 19.36 3.04
CA GLY A 900 -5.22 20.04 4.11
C GLY A 900 -6.56 20.66 3.69
N TRP A 901 -6.67 21.17 2.46
CA TRP A 901 -7.93 21.72 1.95
C TRP A 901 -9.06 20.67 1.90
N PHE A 902 -8.73 19.45 1.46
CA PHE A 902 -9.64 18.31 1.48
C PHE A 902 -9.88 17.83 2.91
N GLU A 903 -8.84 17.70 3.73
CA GLU A 903 -8.99 17.23 5.11
C GLU A 903 -9.91 18.12 5.94
N GLU A 904 -9.79 19.45 5.84
CA GLU A 904 -10.66 20.40 6.55
C GLU A 904 -12.15 20.21 6.20
N ARG A 905 -12.44 19.74 4.96
CA ARG A 905 -13.79 19.55 4.40
C ARG A 905 -14.33 18.13 4.54
N MET A 906 -13.46 17.13 4.71
CA MET A 906 -13.79 15.70 4.70
C MET A 906 -13.49 15.06 6.08
N PRO A 907 -14.35 15.33 7.09
CA PRO A 907 -14.32 14.63 8.38
C PRO A 907 -14.47 13.12 8.21
N ILE A 908 -14.04 12.34 9.21
CA ILE A 908 -14.31 10.90 9.21
C ILE A 908 -15.81 10.61 9.41
N ASN A 909 -16.29 9.56 8.75
CA ASN A 909 -17.59 8.95 8.99
C ASN A 909 -17.48 7.43 8.73
N MET A 910 -17.66 6.61 9.76
CA MET A 910 -17.64 5.15 9.71
C MET A 910 -18.86 4.56 10.42
N ILE A 911 -19.62 3.71 9.73
CA ILE A 911 -20.90 3.17 10.22
C ILE A 911 -20.80 1.64 10.38
N SER A 912 -21.04 1.14 11.59
CA SER A 912 -21.35 -0.27 11.84
C SER A 912 -22.85 -0.47 11.89
N VAL A 913 -23.38 -1.26 10.95
CA VAL A 913 -24.76 -1.76 11.01
C VAL A 913 -24.79 -3.07 11.83
N PRO A 914 -25.69 -3.24 12.81
CA PRO A 914 -25.75 -4.44 13.66
C PRO A 914 -26.11 -5.72 12.89
N ARG A 915 -25.60 -6.88 13.33
CA ARG A 915 -25.67 -8.16 12.57
C ARG A 915 -27.11 -8.58 12.25
N THR A 916 -28.00 -8.51 13.22
CA THR A 916 -29.43 -8.84 13.07
C THR A 916 -30.09 -7.98 11.97
N PHE A 917 -29.76 -6.70 11.93
CA PHE A 917 -30.26 -5.76 10.92
C PHE A 917 -29.65 -5.98 9.53
N ARG A 918 -28.39 -6.45 9.41
CA ARG A 918 -27.84 -6.85 8.09
C ARG A 918 -28.59 -8.02 7.45
N GLN A 919 -29.20 -8.87 8.27
CA GLN A 919 -29.98 -10.02 7.81
C GLN A 919 -31.41 -9.60 7.46
N ASN A 920 -32.07 -8.85 8.35
CA ASN A 920 -33.48 -8.47 8.18
C ASN A 920 -33.69 -7.29 7.21
N LEU A 921 -32.75 -6.33 7.17
CA LEU A 921 -32.74 -5.14 6.30
C LEU A 921 -31.55 -5.23 5.32
N SER A 922 -31.48 -6.35 4.60
CA SER A 922 -30.35 -6.67 3.73
C SER A 922 -30.21 -5.67 2.56
N ARG A 923 -31.32 -5.18 2.01
CA ARG A 923 -31.36 -4.15 0.95
C ARG A 923 -30.74 -2.85 1.43
N GLU A 924 -31.16 -2.38 2.60
CA GLU A 924 -30.70 -1.14 3.23
C GLU A 924 -29.22 -1.24 3.58
N TYR A 925 -28.76 -2.40 4.07
CA TYR A 925 -27.35 -2.66 4.31
C TYR A 925 -26.51 -2.66 3.03
N GLN A 926 -26.99 -3.24 1.92
CA GLN A 926 -26.29 -3.14 0.64
C GLN A 926 -26.26 -1.70 0.12
N ASN A 927 -27.31 -0.89 0.35
CA ASN A 927 -27.29 0.53 0.00
C ASN A 927 -26.18 1.27 0.76
N VAL A 928 -26.03 1.08 2.07
CA VAL A 928 -24.91 1.65 2.86
C VAL A 928 -23.55 1.23 2.27
N ARG A 929 -23.41 -0.04 1.83
CA ARG A 929 -22.18 -0.51 1.17
C ARG A 929 -21.96 0.12 -0.20
N LYS A 930 -22.98 0.30 -1.04
CA LYS A 930 -22.90 0.98 -2.34
C LYS A 930 -22.58 2.47 -2.20
N ASN A 931 -23.10 3.11 -1.16
CA ASN A 931 -22.98 4.55 -0.93
C ASN A 931 -21.60 4.98 -0.40
N ARG A 932 -20.76 4.03 0.04
CA ARG A 932 -19.46 4.32 0.66
C ARG A 932 -18.51 5.21 -0.16
N ASN A 933 -18.66 5.21 -1.49
CA ASN A 933 -17.85 5.99 -2.44
C ASN A 933 -18.70 7.06 -3.16
N LYS A 934 -19.84 7.47 -2.59
CA LYS A 934 -20.74 8.50 -3.16
C LYS A 934 -20.68 9.79 -2.33
N LEU A 935 -21.16 10.89 -2.90
CA LEU A 935 -21.14 12.20 -2.25
C LEU A 935 -22.22 12.24 -1.17
N ILE A 936 -21.80 12.43 0.07
CA ILE A 936 -22.65 12.41 1.25
C ILE A 936 -22.42 13.70 2.03
N SER A 937 -23.49 14.38 2.45
CA SER A 937 -23.42 15.55 3.31
C SER A 937 -23.91 15.27 4.73
N THR A 938 -23.67 16.24 5.60
CA THR A 938 -24.27 16.33 6.94
C THR A 938 -25.80 16.19 6.92
N TYR A 939 -26.48 16.65 5.86
CA TYR A 939 -27.94 16.55 5.75
C TYR A 939 -28.43 15.14 5.38
N ASP A 940 -27.65 14.35 4.64
CA ASP A 940 -27.96 12.94 4.40
C ASP A 940 -27.87 12.11 5.69
N MET A 941 -26.98 12.49 6.62
CA MET A 941 -26.92 11.88 7.94
C MET A 941 -28.18 12.16 8.76
N PHE A 942 -28.68 13.41 8.76
CA PHE A 942 -29.99 13.74 9.37
C PHE A 942 -31.13 12.90 8.78
N VAL A 943 -31.25 12.85 7.45
CA VAL A 943 -32.28 12.05 6.75
C VAL A 943 -32.14 10.55 7.05
N THR A 944 -30.91 10.08 7.31
CA THR A 944 -30.65 8.69 7.72
C THR A 944 -31.13 8.41 9.14
N LEU A 945 -30.95 9.35 10.07
CA LEU A 945 -31.49 9.22 11.43
C LEU A 945 -33.03 9.22 11.45
N GLU A 946 -33.69 10.03 10.61
CA GLU A 946 -35.14 9.94 10.39
C GLU A 946 -35.56 8.58 9.78
N HIS A 947 -34.74 8.03 8.88
CA HIS A 947 -35.03 6.74 8.26
C HIS A 947 -34.90 5.57 9.23
N VAL A 948 -33.97 5.63 10.20
CA VAL A 948 -33.89 4.67 11.31
C VAL A 948 -35.19 4.61 12.10
N LEU A 949 -35.80 5.75 12.44
CA LEU A 949 -37.12 5.78 13.11
C LEU A 949 -38.22 5.12 12.27
N THR A 950 -38.22 5.39 10.97
CA THR A 950 -39.20 4.84 10.02
C THR A 950 -39.09 3.32 9.92
N LEU A 951 -37.86 2.79 9.80
CA LEU A 951 -37.56 1.36 9.74
C LEU A 951 -37.79 0.63 11.07
N SER A 952 -37.89 1.38 12.17
CA SER A 952 -38.20 0.83 13.50
C SER A 952 -39.71 0.69 13.76
N GLU A 953 -40.54 0.94 12.74
CA GLU A 953 -42.00 0.74 12.73
C GLU A 953 -42.80 1.54 13.77
N THR A 954 -42.29 2.70 14.18
CA THR A 954 -42.93 3.58 15.19
C THR A 954 -44.10 4.40 14.64
N GLY A 955 -44.43 4.27 13.35
CA GLY A 955 -45.35 5.17 12.64
C GLY A 955 -44.75 6.54 12.28
N TYR A 956 -43.46 6.78 12.56
CA TYR A 956 -42.79 8.02 12.20
C TYR A 956 -42.79 8.28 10.68
N LYS A 957 -43.19 9.49 10.27
CA LYS A 957 -43.11 9.95 8.88
C LYS A 957 -41.91 10.88 8.71
N ARG A 958 -40.96 10.50 7.86
CA ARG A 958 -39.79 11.33 7.50
C ARG A 958 -40.24 12.70 7.00
N LYS A 959 -39.62 13.76 7.53
CA LYS A 959 -39.87 15.15 7.12
C LYS A 959 -38.87 15.62 6.06
N GLY A 960 -37.70 14.99 6.01
CA GLY A 960 -36.57 15.41 5.19
C GLY A 960 -35.88 16.65 5.75
N SER A 961 -34.73 16.98 5.17
CA SER A 961 -34.02 18.23 5.48
C SER A 961 -34.67 19.41 4.75
N SER A 962 -34.96 20.51 5.46
CA SER A 962 -35.39 21.76 4.81
C SER A 962 -34.28 22.36 3.95
N ALA A 963 -33.02 22.08 4.27
CA ALA A 963 -31.86 22.49 3.48
C ALA A 963 -31.72 21.77 2.14
N CYS A 964 -32.15 20.52 2.07
CA CYS A 964 -31.81 19.64 0.96
C CYS A 964 -32.97 18.72 0.58
N LYS A 965 -33.82 19.17 -0.36
CA LYS A 965 -34.95 18.38 -0.90
C LYS A 965 -34.51 17.10 -1.62
N LYS A 966 -33.26 17.04 -2.07
CA LYS A 966 -32.63 15.90 -2.76
C LYS A 966 -31.70 15.09 -1.84
N CYS A 967 -31.78 15.28 -0.53
CA CYS A 967 -30.99 14.48 0.41
C CYS A 967 -31.62 13.10 0.61
N VAL A 968 -30.76 12.09 0.64
CA VAL A 968 -31.12 10.68 0.52
C VAL A 968 -30.52 9.95 1.72
N SER A 969 -31.28 9.02 2.31
CA SER A 969 -30.73 8.23 3.39
C SER A 969 -29.57 7.35 2.90
N LEU A 970 -28.53 7.16 3.70
CA LEU A 970 -27.47 6.20 3.41
C LEU A 970 -28.00 4.74 3.35
N LEU A 971 -29.21 4.50 3.87
CA LEU A 971 -29.94 3.23 3.80
C LEU A 971 -30.72 3.08 2.47
N GLU A 972 -30.73 4.11 1.63
CA GLU A 972 -31.32 4.14 0.27
C GLU A 972 -30.21 4.32 -0.76
N GLU A 973 -30.42 3.96 -2.04
CA GLU A 973 -29.38 4.15 -3.06
C GLU A 973 -29.21 5.64 -3.41
N ILE A 974 -28.08 6.25 -3.02
CA ILE A 974 -27.73 7.62 -3.42
C ILE A 974 -27.38 7.63 -4.93
N PRO A 975 -27.84 8.61 -5.73
CA PRO A 975 -27.46 8.70 -7.15
C PRO A 975 -25.95 8.84 -7.35
N ARG A 976 -25.40 8.23 -8.42
CA ARG A 976 -23.96 8.38 -8.76
C ARG A 976 -23.64 9.82 -9.17
N ASP A 977 -24.47 10.41 -10.02
CA ASP A 977 -24.17 11.67 -10.72
C ASP A 977 -24.69 12.89 -9.93
N ARG A 978 -24.44 12.86 -8.62
CA ARG A 978 -24.94 13.84 -7.64
C ARG A 978 -23.94 14.98 -7.47
N SER A 979 -24.41 16.21 -7.61
CA SER A 979 -23.60 17.41 -7.35
C SER A 979 -23.61 17.83 -5.87
N CYS A 980 -22.72 18.75 -5.49
CA CYS A 980 -22.77 19.39 -4.17
C CYS A 980 -24.11 20.09 -3.89
N GLU A 981 -24.74 20.70 -4.89
CA GLU A 981 -26.06 21.33 -4.76
C GLU A 981 -27.16 20.29 -4.47
N ASP A 982 -27.13 19.15 -5.16
CA ASP A 982 -28.00 17.99 -4.87
C ASP A 982 -27.76 17.39 -3.48
N ALA A 983 -26.61 17.70 -2.85
CA ALA A 983 -26.24 17.30 -1.50
C ALA A 983 -26.44 18.40 -0.43
N GLY A 984 -26.89 19.60 -0.81
CA GLY A 984 -26.99 20.74 0.10
C GLY A 984 -25.63 21.26 0.60
N ILE A 985 -24.52 20.86 -0.03
CA ILE A 985 -23.17 21.34 0.27
C ILE A 985 -22.97 22.65 -0.52
N SER A 986 -22.72 23.75 0.18
CA SER A 986 -22.45 25.02 -0.47
C SER A 986 -21.09 25.04 -1.19
N THR A 987 -20.94 25.95 -2.14
CA THR A 987 -19.84 25.98 -3.11
C THR A 987 -18.43 26.02 -2.52
N GLU A 988 -18.29 26.55 -1.31
CA GLU A 988 -17.06 26.78 -0.57
C GLU A 988 -16.60 25.58 0.27
N TRP A 989 -17.53 24.67 0.58
CA TRP A 989 -17.27 23.37 1.23
C TRP A 989 -17.26 22.21 0.24
N CYS A 990 -17.73 22.44 -0.99
CA CYS A 990 -17.76 21.46 -2.06
C CYS A 990 -16.37 20.94 -2.46
N THR A 991 -16.16 19.63 -2.35
CA THR A 991 -14.89 18.93 -2.63
C THR A 991 -14.80 18.35 -4.05
N CYS A 992 -15.88 18.45 -4.82
CA CYS A 992 -16.07 17.84 -6.15
C CYS A 992 -15.20 18.40 -7.30
N GLY A 993 -14.27 19.32 -7.02
CA GLY A 993 -13.44 20.03 -8.00
C GLY A 993 -12.28 19.23 -8.61
N GLY A 994 -12.21 17.91 -8.35
CA GLY A 994 -11.21 17.03 -8.95
C GLY A 994 -9.78 17.45 -8.59
N HIS A 995 -8.94 17.62 -9.61
CA HIS A 995 -7.56 18.05 -9.45
C HIS A 995 -7.37 19.56 -9.53
N PHE A 996 -6.71 20.09 -8.52
CA PHE A 996 -6.21 21.46 -8.51
C PHE A 996 -4.78 21.48 -9.10
N ARG A 997 -4.63 22.10 -10.27
CA ARG A 997 -3.34 22.35 -10.93
C ARG A 997 -2.70 23.60 -10.32
N PRO A 998 -1.44 23.58 -9.86
CA PRO A 998 -0.79 24.80 -9.39
C PRO A 998 -0.70 25.85 -10.50
N LEU A 999 -0.78 27.13 -10.11
CA LEU A 999 -0.50 28.28 -10.96
C LEU A 999 0.78 28.97 -10.47
N ASP A 1000 1.43 29.73 -11.35
CA ASP A 1000 2.49 30.64 -10.91
C ASP A 1000 1.85 31.73 -10.03
N ILE A 1001 2.46 31.99 -8.87
CA ILE A 1001 2.03 33.05 -7.95
C ILE A 1001 2.31 34.46 -8.51
N LYS A 1002 3.11 34.57 -9.57
CA LYS A 1002 3.42 35.80 -10.31
C LYS A 1002 2.51 36.05 -11.52
N ASP A 1003 1.56 35.16 -11.80
CA ASP A 1003 0.61 35.34 -12.91
C ASP A 1003 -0.33 36.52 -12.60
N ASP A 1004 -0.47 37.48 -13.52
CA ASP A 1004 -1.35 38.65 -13.35
C ASP A 1004 -2.79 38.27 -12.94
N PHE A 1005 -3.30 37.10 -13.37
CA PHE A 1005 -4.61 36.60 -12.95
C PHE A 1005 -4.64 36.25 -11.46
N VAL A 1006 -3.58 35.64 -10.96
CA VAL A 1006 -3.43 35.26 -9.54
C VAL A 1006 -3.24 36.51 -8.69
N GLU A 1007 -2.48 37.51 -9.16
CA GLU A 1007 -2.33 38.79 -8.47
C GLU A 1007 -3.65 39.58 -8.42
N ARG A 1008 -4.38 39.70 -9.53
CA ARG A 1008 -5.72 40.32 -9.54
C ARG A 1008 -6.68 39.60 -8.61
N ALA A 1009 -6.66 38.27 -8.58
CA ALA A 1009 -7.51 37.48 -7.69
C ALA A 1009 -7.13 37.65 -6.21
N ALA A 1010 -5.83 37.81 -5.89
CA ALA A 1010 -5.34 38.10 -4.55
C ALA A 1010 -5.75 39.49 -4.06
N ASN A 1011 -5.61 40.52 -4.90
CA ASN A 1011 -6.05 41.87 -4.57
C ASN A 1011 -7.58 41.93 -4.41
N HIS A 1012 -8.35 41.29 -5.30
CA HIS A 1012 -9.79 41.15 -5.14
C HIS A 1012 -10.17 40.40 -3.83
N ALA A 1013 -9.36 39.44 -3.40
CA ALA A 1013 -9.56 38.75 -2.12
C ALA A 1013 -9.40 39.69 -0.92
N ILE A 1014 -8.39 40.57 -0.94
CA ILE A 1014 -8.17 41.60 0.07
C ILE A 1014 -9.28 42.65 0.06
N ASP A 1015 -9.66 43.17 -1.11
CA ASP A 1015 -10.71 44.19 -1.25
C ASP A 1015 -12.04 43.71 -0.64
N LYS A 1016 -12.40 42.46 -0.90
CA LYS A 1016 -13.60 41.82 -0.36
C LYS A 1016 -13.49 41.49 1.12
N LEU A 1017 -12.29 41.20 1.63
CA LEU A 1017 -12.04 40.94 3.04
C LEU A 1017 -12.21 42.24 3.84
N ASN A 1018 -11.58 43.33 3.43
CA ASN A 1018 -11.70 44.65 4.08
C ASN A 1018 -13.13 45.20 3.98
N ASN A 1019 -13.83 44.99 2.86
CA ASN A 1019 -15.24 45.39 2.70
C ASN A 1019 -16.27 44.39 3.27
N TRP A 1020 -15.85 43.30 3.91
CA TRP A 1020 -16.78 42.38 4.55
C TRP A 1020 -17.45 43.11 5.74
N PRO A 1021 -18.78 43.07 5.92
CA PRO A 1021 -19.47 43.95 6.89
C PRO A 1021 -18.91 43.86 8.32
N LEU A 1022 -18.62 42.64 8.79
CA LEU A 1022 -18.02 42.41 10.11
C LEU A 1022 -16.60 42.97 10.23
N VAL A 1023 -15.84 42.98 9.14
CA VAL A 1023 -14.43 43.40 9.10
C VAL A 1023 -14.35 44.92 9.08
N LYS A 1024 -15.08 45.54 8.14
CA LYS A 1024 -15.14 46.98 7.90
C LYS A 1024 -15.51 47.80 9.15
N GLU A 1025 -16.30 47.22 10.05
CA GLU A 1025 -16.75 47.88 11.28
C GLU A 1025 -15.85 47.61 12.50
N THR A 1026 -15.03 46.55 12.50
CA THR A 1026 -14.39 46.07 13.75
C THR A 1026 -12.93 45.70 13.67
N CYS A 1027 -12.28 45.70 12.50
CA CYS A 1027 -10.92 45.21 12.32
C CYS A 1027 -10.04 46.20 11.56
N THR A 1028 -8.72 46.09 11.73
CA THR A 1028 -7.77 46.87 10.93
C THR A 1028 -7.76 46.36 9.49
N ASP A 1029 -7.75 47.27 8.51
CA ASP A 1029 -7.56 46.91 7.10
C ASP A 1029 -6.32 46.04 6.92
N VAL A 1030 -6.46 44.95 6.19
CA VAL A 1030 -5.34 44.07 5.83
C VAL A 1030 -4.85 44.38 4.42
N PHE A 1031 -3.54 44.32 4.24
CA PHE A 1031 -2.87 44.53 2.95
C PHE A 1031 -2.23 43.23 2.47
N LEU A 1032 -2.17 42.97 1.17
CA LEU A 1032 -1.45 41.82 0.63
C LEU A 1032 0.05 41.93 0.96
N SER A 1033 0.59 40.96 1.72
CA SER A 1033 2.03 40.84 1.98
C SER A 1033 2.71 40.07 0.85
N ARG A 1034 2.16 38.88 0.54
CA ARG A 1034 2.56 38.04 -0.59
C ARG A 1034 1.53 36.94 -0.85
N ILE A 1035 1.58 36.38 -2.05
CA ILE A 1035 0.85 35.16 -2.40
C ILE A 1035 1.72 33.96 -2.01
N VAL A 1036 1.15 33.02 -1.24
CA VAL A 1036 1.86 31.83 -0.72
C VAL A 1036 1.72 30.66 -1.68
N SER A 1037 0.53 30.46 -2.24
CA SER A 1037 0.27 29.46 -3.28
C SER A 1037 -1.03 29.77 -4.03
N ALA A 1038 -1.12 29.33 -5.28
CA ALA A 1038 -2.31 29.43 -6.11
C ALA A 1038 -2.51 28.12 -6.89
N SER A 1039 -3.75 27.68 -7.05
CA SER A 1039 -4.07 26.48 -7.83
C SER A 1039 -5.51 26.51 -8.36
N VAL A 1040 -5.72 26.02 -9.57
CA VAL A 1040 -7.00 26.05 -10.28
C VAL A 1040 -7.57 24.64 -10.44
N SER A 1041 -8.87 24.47 -10.17
CA SER A 1041 -9.58 23.22 -10.40
C SER A 1041 -9.68 22.87 -11.89
N GLU A 1042 -9.89 21.59 -12.16
CA GLU A 1042 -10.50 21.12 -13.41
C GLU A 1042 -11.90 21.74 -13.60
N SER A 1043 -12.42 21.75 -14.83
CA SER A 1043 -13.78 22.25 -15.09
C SER A 1043 -14.80 21.24 -14.56
N ILE A 1044 -15.68 21.67 -13.66
CA ILE A 1044 -16.82 20.83 -13.25
C ILE A 1044 -17.97 21.14 -14.22
N SER A 1045 -18.38 20.16 -15.03
CA SER A 1045 -19.45 20.24 -16.06
C SER A 1045 -19.18 21.15 -17.28
N ASP A 1046 -20.07 21.03 -18.26
CA ASP A 1046 -20.13 21.81 -19.51
C ASP A 1046 -20.25 23.34 -19.31
N THR A 1047 -20.57 23.79 -18.09
CA THR A 1047 -20.72 25.21 -17.76
C THR A 1047 -19.39 25.99 -17.74
N GLY A 1048 -18.24 25.32 -17.80
CA GLY A 1048 -16.92 25.96 -17.82
C GLY A 1048 -16.54 26.67 -16.51
N THR A 1049 -17.24 26.38 -15.40
CA THR A 1049 -16.91 26.87 -14.06
C THR A 1049 -15.60 26.25 -13.57
N LYS A 1050 -14.69 27.11 -13.08
CA LYS A 1050 -13.46 26.72 -12.38
C LYS A 1050 -13.35 27.42 -11.03
N TYR A 1051 -12.56 26.83 -10.14
CA TYR A 1051 -12.27 27.33 -8.80
C TYR A 1051 -10.78 27.59 -8.66
N LEU A 1052 -10.41 28.82 -8.32
CA LEU A 1052 -9.08 29.18 -7.88
C LEU A 1052 -9.02 29.02 -6.35
N PHE A 1053 -8.24 28.06 -5.88
CA PHE A 1053 -7.80 27.99 -4.48
C PHE A 1053 -6.52 28.81 -4.33
N LEU A 1054 -6.54 29.77 -3.41
CA LEU A 1054 -5.49 30.75 -3.22
C LEU A 1054 -5.18 30.88 -1.72
N VAL A 1055 -3.88 30.88 -1.40
CA VAL A 1055 -3.37 31.15 -0.05
C VAL A 1055 -2.56 32.43 -0.09
N ILE A 1056 -2.96 33.43 0.69
CA ILE A 1056 -2.30 34.74 0.78
C ILE A 1056 -1.85 35.02 2.21
N GLU A 1057 -0.75 35.75 2.33
CA GLU A 1057 -0.24 36.31 3.59
C GLU A 1057 -0.51 37.81 3.59
N THR A 1058 -0.92 38.38 4.73
CA THR A 1058 -1.27 39.81 4.85
C THR A 1058 -0.28 40.61 5.71
N LYS A 1059 -0.49 41.93 5.77
CA LYS A 1059 -0.01 42.82 6.83
C LYS A 1059 -1.23 43.48 7.51
N PRO A 1060 -1.36 43.45 8.86
CA PRO A 1060 -0.56 42.67 9.81
C PRO A 1060 -0.58 41.15 9.48
N THR A 1061 0.46 40.43 9.93
CA THR A 1061 0.78 39.08 9.45
C THR A 1061 -0.22 38.03 9.89
N ASP A 1062 -1.04 37.57 8.94
CA ASP A 1062 -1.89 36.38 9.04
C ASP A 1062 -1.98 35.69 7.66
N PHE A 1063 -2.54 34.48 7.62
CA PHE A 1063 -2.71 33.68 6.41
C PHE A 1063 -4.19 33.42 6.11
N TYR A 1064 -4.63 33.77 4.90
CA TYR A 1064 -5.99 33.54 4.43
C TYR A 1064 -6.01 32.50 3.33
N LEU A 1065 -6.90 31.54 3.50
CA LEU A 1065 -7.29 30.60 2.47
C LEU A 1065 -8.57 31.15 1.83
N THR A 1066 -8.58 31.32 0.51
CA THR A 1066 -9.77 31.73 -0.23
C THR A 1066 -10.04 30.79 -1.40
N THR A 1067 -11.32 30.55 -1.67
CA THR A 1067 -11.78 29.79 -2.83
C THR A 1067 -12.63 30.71 -3.70
N ILE A 1068 -12.17 30.96 -4.93
CA ILE A 1068 -12.73 31.96 -5.85
C ILE A 1068 -13.29 31.24 -7.08
N LYS A 1069 -14.59 31.38 -7.34
CA LYS A 1069 -15.26 30.84 -8.54
C LYS A 1069 -15.17 31.83 -9.71
N PHE A 1070 -14.92 31.31 -10.91
CA PHE A 1070 -14.92 32.05 -12.18
C PHE A 1070 -15.36 31.14 -13.34
N ASN A 1071 -15.68 31.73 -14.52
CA ASN A 1071 -16.14 31.02 -15.72
C ASN A 1071 -15.26 31.35 -16.94
N GLN A 1072 -14.81 30.31 -17.67
CA GLN A 1072 -14.10 30.36 -18.97
C GLN A 1072 -12.85 31.27 -19.09
N ILE A 1073 -12.31 31.40 -20.31
CA ILE A 1073 -10.90 31.73 -20.61
C ILE A 1073 -10.57 33.22 -20.38
N VAL A 1074 -9.71 33.46 -19.39
CA VAL A 1074 -8.96 34.67 -19.03
C VAL A 1074 -9.04 35.86 -20.02
N PRO A 1075 -9.94 36.82 -19.77
CA PRO A 1075 -9.81 38.19 -20.23
C PRO A 1075 -9.37 39.09 -19.07
N LYS A 1076 -8.83 40.28 -19.36
CA LYS A 1076 -8.52 41.31 -18.34
C LYS A 1076 -9.74 41.69 -17.47
N ASN A 1077 -10.96 41.51 -17.98
CA ASN A 1077 -12.23 41.82 -17.30
C ASN A 1077 -12.90 40.59 -16.62
N SER A 1078 -12.11 39.64 -16.13
CA SER A 1078 -12.64 38.45 -15.42
C SER A 1078 -13.42 38.83 -14.14
N THR A 1079 -14.70 38.45 -14.04
CA THR A 1079 -15.49 38.63 -12.81
C THR A 1079 -15.17 37.54 -11.78
N PHE A 1080 -14.61 37.93 -10.64
CA PHE A 1080 -14.29 37.02 -9.53
C PHE A 1080 -15.45 36.92 -8.53
N PHE A 1081 -15.77 35.70 -8.09
CA PHE A 1081 -16.72 35.45 -7.00
C PHE A 1081 -16.03 34.68 -5.87
N ILE A 1082 -15.66 35.38 -4.81
CA ILE A 1082 -15.20 34.71 -3.58
C ILE A 1082 -16.36 33.91 -3.00
N ARG A 1083 -16.11 32.62 -2.74
CA ARG A 1083 -17.10 31.72 -2.13
C ARG A 1083 -16.85 31.49 -0.65
N GLY A 1084 -15.61 31.56 -0.19
CA GLY A 1084 -15.29 31.53 1.23
C GLY A 1084 -13.88 32.03 1.51
N ILE A 1085 -13.72 32.72 2.65
CA ILE A 1085 -12.44 33.10 3.23
C ILE A 1085 -12.38 32.46 4.62
N ASN A 1086 -11.31 31.70 4.87
CA ASN A 1086 -11.24 30.71 5.95
C ASN A 1086 -10.49 31.22 7.22
N ASN A 1087 -10.38 32.54 7.37
CA ASN A 1087 -9.94 33.33 8.53
C ASN A 1087 -10.56 34.73 8.45
N TYR A 1088 -10.76 35.42 9.58
CA TYR A 1088 -11.10 36.86 9.62
C TYR A 1088 -9.92 37.64 10.24
N PRO A 1089 -9.73 38.94 9.92
CA PRO A 1089 -8.63 39.73 10.45
C PRO A 1089 -8.62 39.88 11.98
N LEU A 1090 -7.49 40.36 12.49
CA LEU A 1090 -7.36 40.76 13.89
C LEU A 1090 -8.28 41.96 14.17
N CYS A 1091 -9.42 41.69 14.77
CA CYS A 1091 -10.44 42.69 15.08
C CYS A 1091 -10.18 43.35 16.43
N ILE A 1092 -10.37 44.67 16.49
CA ILE A 1092 -10.22 45.51 17.70
C ILE A 1092 -11.25 45.10 18.77
N ASN A 1093 -12.37 44.49 18.36
CA ASN A 1093 -13.22 43.70 19.25
C ASN A 1093 -12.81 42.23 19.21
N ASP A 1094 -11.65 41.92 19.78
CA ASP A 1094 -11.22 40.54 19.99
C ASP A 1094 -12.35 39.76 20.69
N TYR A 1095 -12.56 38.53 20.24
CA TYR A 1095 -13.47 37.56 20.83
C TYR A 1095 -13.24 37.45 22.35
N ASP A 1096 -11.97 37.62 22.78
CA ASP A 1096 -11.52 37.69 24.17
C ASP A 1096 -12.12 38.84 25.00
N ASN A 1097 -12.55 39.99 24.42
CA ASN A 1097 -13.20 41.06 25.17
C ASN A 1097 -14.71 40.81 25.38
N LYS A 1098 -15.39 40.20 24.40
CA LYS A 1098 -16.77 39.72 24.57
C LYS A 1098 -16.80 38.51 25.50
N LEU A 1099 -15.81 37.62 25.39
CA LEU A 1099 -15.52 36.56 26.37
C LEU A 1099 -15.24 37.16 27.75
N LYS A 1100 -14.39 38.17 27.92
CA LYS A 1100 -14.16 38.81 29.24
C LYS A 1100 -15.42 39.44 29.83
N ASN A 1101 -16.32 40.02 29.03
CA ASN A 1101 -17.58 40.58 29.53
C ASN A 1101 -18.65 39.52 29.84
N ILE A 1102 -18.67 38.40 29.11
CA ILE A 1102 -19.52 37.24 29.45
C ILE A 1102 -18.91 36.43 30.60
N GLN A 1103 -17.57 36.38 30.70
CA GLN A 1103 -16.83 35.74 31.79
C GLN A 1103 -16.91 36.56 33.07
N LYS A 1104 -16.86 37.90 33.04
CA LYS A 1104 -17.21 38.77 34.18
C LYS A 1104 -18.66 38.62 34.66
N LYS A 1105 -19.53 37.98 33.87
CA LYS A 1105 -20.89 37.56 34.25
C LYS A 1105 -21.01 36.07 34.58
N ARG A 1106 -19.95 35.27 34.40
CA ARG A 1106 -19.85 33.83 34.71
C ARG A 1106 -18.93 33.54 35.91
N SER A 1107 -18.03 34.47 36.26
CA SER A 1107 -17.26 34.57 37.50
C SER A 1107 -18.04 35.34 38.55
#